data_AF-A0A8T0LBK1-F1
#
_entry.id   AF-A0A8T0LBK1-F1
#
_cell.length_a   1.000
_cell.length_b   1.000
_cell.length_c   1.000
_cell.angle_alpha   90.00
_cell.angle_beta   90.00
_cell.angle_gamma   90.00
#
_symmetry.space_group_name_H-M   'P 1'
#
loop_
_entity.id
_entity.type
_entity.pdbx_description
1 polymer ?
#
loop_
_entity_poly.entity_id
_entity_poly.type
_entity_poly.pdbx_seq_one_letter_code
_entity_poly.pdbx_strand_id
1 'polypeptide(L)'
;MSPERDVILATPGAFRLRWDVFLSFRGTDTRGTITKGLYKSLQTRGVRVFLDDEGLERGEAVANGLMKGIDDSAAFIVILSENYASSHWCLEELTKICDTGRLLLPVFYRVDPSQVRHVSGPFGSGFESHEKRFEKNTVSKWKEALKKVGGIAGWVFNHSEENDLIQRLVRRVLKELSNTPMGVPEFAVGLDERVEKVMEVLQVQSNGVKVLGLYGMGGVGKTTLAKALFNALVNRFEHRCFISDVRQVSSKHDGLVSLQSKIIKDLFPGAGSPSIGDVNVGISAIKGRVSENRVLLVLDDVDEVKQIDALIGKREWFYDGSCVIITTRDTKVLTQNHVTVSYEVRELYASEARELFSYHALRRSAPPENLLSLSEEIIFLTGKMPLALEVFGSFLFGKRREEEWEDAVKKLRLIRPHDLQDVLKISYDGLDEEEKCIFLDIACLFVQKKMKRDGVIDVLRGCGFRGEIAITGTRCVQGIVLDFEEERFYKGKFGSVFPKKFQWRPSLRNISCYIKQCLKNHPEPQAEENTEFVLHTKSFEPMVNLRQLQINNLKLQGKFLPSELKWLQWQGCPLERMPLKSWPGELAVLDLKNSKKMETLWGWNGHNKVPQKLMVLNLSNCIQLTAIPDLSGCQCLEKIDLENCINLTKIHESIGKLPQSIFRLTKLEQLVLKRCQYLRRLPNSLGHLCSLQELSLYHSGLEELPESVGSLTNLETLNLMGCESLTVIPYSVGNLMSLTELLVDRTKIKELPTTVGSLSYLRKLSVVNCKLLTQLPNSVKTLASVVELQLDGTAITNLPAEIGEMKLLRILQLMNCKNLEYLPESIGHLASLTTLNTDNGNIKELPESTGRLENLVNLRLNKCRMLRKLPTSIGNLKSLYHIFMEETSLSSLPESFGMLSSLRTLKMAKRPELDTNESSFLAEPEENHSPFVLTSSFCNLTLLTELDARAWKISGKIPDEFEKLSLLETLKLDRNDFHSLPSSLKGLSILEVLSLSNCTQLNSLPSLPSKLIKLNVQNCSSLETIHDMSNLESLQELNLTNCVKLGDIPGLESLKSLRRLYMSGCIACSSQIQKRLSKVALRNLQNLSMPGSKLPEWFTGQTVSFSKRKNLELKSVLVGVIISINHSIDIPNMKRDDMPGLIDVEANVLKGGRTLFRTVLNICGVPRTDEEHMHLCRFHDYHQLVAFLKDADTFSVSKRNPPFDTGLELRKCGVYLIFEGDDDYDGGEESLDTGLQSVSEKLANFFSTREGGDQVSVNGIGHAGT
;
A
#
# COMPACT_ATOMS: atom_id res chain seq x y z
N MET A 1 0.48 39.15 26.34
CA MET A 1 0.09 39.20 24.92
C MET A 1 0.76 38.03 24.24
N SER A 2 -0.03 37.05 23.84
CA SER A 2 0.44 35.74 23.38
C SER A 2 -0.76 35.06 22.71
N PRO A 3 -0.70 34.67 21.43
CA PRO A 3 -1.81 34.00 20.77
C PRO A 3 -1.89 32.55 21.24
N GLU A 4 -2.99 32.19 21.89
CA GLU A 4 -3.26 30.81 22.28
C GLU A 4 -3.52 29.95 21.04
N ARG A 5 -3.00 28.72 21.04
CA ARG A 5 -3.20 27.76 19.95
C ARG A 5 -4.30 26.79 20.35
N ASP A 6 -5.50 26.97 19.80
CA ASP A 6 -6.56 25.97 19.93
C ASP A 6 -6.14 24.67 19.25
N VAL A 7 -5.80 23.66 20.06
CA VAL A 7 -5.57 22.29 19.59
C VAL A 7 -6.93 21.65 19.36
N ILE A 8 -7.36 21.61 18.10
CA ILE A 8 -8.56 20.88 17.70
C ILE A 8 -8.30 19.37 17.90
N LEU A 9 -8.80 18.84 19.01
CA LEU A 9 -8.86 17.41 19.27
C LEU A 9 -9.69 16.73 18.17
N ALA A 10 -9.08 15.82 17.42
CA ALA A 10 -9.78 14.98 16.47
C ALA A 10 -10.73 14.03 17.22
N THR A 11 -12.03 14.20 17.03
CA THR A 11 -13.06 13.40 17.70
C THR A 11 -13.20 12.04 17.01
N PRO A 12 -13.10 10.90 17.74
CA PRO A 12 -13.19 9.58 17.12
C PRO A 12 -14.65 9.22 16.76
N GLY A 13 -14.83 8.67 15.56
CA GLY A 13 -16.08 8.07 15.10
C GLY A 13 -17.05 9.03 14.39
N ALA A 14 -17.35 8.75 13.13
CA ALA A 14 -18.44 9.39 12.40
C ALA A 14 -19.80 8.82 12.84
N PHE A 15 -20.26 9.21 14.04
CA PHE A 15 -21.57 8.81 14.57
C PHE A 15 -22.71 9.20 13.62
N ARG A 16 -23.45 8.22 13.09
CA ARG A 16 -24.72 8.46 12.41
C ARG A 16 -25.82 8.65 13.45
N LEU A 17 -26.67 9.66 13.25
CA LEU A 17 -27.63 10.11 14.24
C LEU A 17 -29.07 9.91 13.73
N ARG A 18 -29.87 9.13 14.47
CA ARG A 18 -31.27 8.79 14.15
C ARG A 18 -32.17 10.04 14.23
N TRP A 19 -31.78 11.03 15.03
CA TRP A 19 -32.53 12.24 15.30
C TRP A 19 -31.68 13.50 15.11
N ASP A 20 -32.34 14.55 14.63
CA ASP A 20 -31.73 15.86 14.40
C ASP A 20 -31.74 16.72 15.68
N VAL A 21 -32.80 16.58 16.49
CA VAL A 21 -32.96 17.30 17.77
C VAL A 21 -33.60 16.39 18.82
N PHE A 22 -33.10 16.41 20.05
CA PHE A 22 -33.76 15.90 21.24
C PHE A 22 -34.35 17.06 22.04
N LEU A 23 -35.61 16.93 22.49
CA LEU A 23 -36.25 17.88 23.42
C LEU A 23 -36.22 17.31 24.83
N SER A 24 -35.49 17.95 25.75
CA SER A 24 -35.52 17.64 27.18
C SER A 24 -36.28 18.73 27.93
N PHE A 25 -37.33 18.36 28.67
CA PHE A 25 -38.31 19.30 29.21
C PHE A 25 -39.09 18.67 30.37
N ARG A 26 -39.61 19.51 31.27
CA ARG A 26 -40.51 19.02 32.33
C ARG A 26 -41.92 18.83 31.79
N GLY A 27 -42.33 17.57 31.65
CA GLY A 27 -43.61 17.19 31.03
C GLY A 27 -44.86 17.85 31.66
N THR A 28 -44.89 18.03 32.99
CA THR A 28 -46.01 18.68 33.69
C THR A 28 -46.16 20.17 33.38
N ASP A 29 -45.08 20.82 32.95
CA ASP A 29 -44.99 22.29 32.92
C ASP A 29 -45.09 22.84 31.49
N THR A 30 -44.59 22.08 30.51
CA THR A 30 -44.32 22.60 29.14
C THR A 30 -44.82 21.71 28.01
N ARG A 31 -45.18 20.43 28.25
CA ARG A 31 -45.63 19.49 27.19
C ARG A 31 -46.85 20.01 26.43
N GLY A 32 -47.78 20.68 27.12
CA GLY A 32 -49.00 21.22 26.52
C GLY A 32 -48.82 22.54 25.74
N THR A 33 -47.70 23.25 25.94
CA THR A 33 -47.47 24.62 25.47
C THR A 33 -46.27 24.66 24.51
N ILE A 34 -45.16 25.30 24.92
CA ILE A 34 -44.00 25.61 24.09
C ILE A 34 -43.37 24.36 23.46
N THR A 35 -43.31 23.22 24.18
CA THR A 35 -42.71 21.99 23.66
C THR A 35 -43.48 21.46 22.45
N LYS A 36 -44.82 21.46 22.52
CA LYS A 36 -45.69 20.99 21.43
C LYS A 36 -45.75 21.95 20.25
N GLY A 37 -45.68 23.26 20.51
CA GLY A 37 -45.55 24.28 19.47
C GLY A 37 -44.22 24.19 18.73
N LEU A 38 -43.12 24.00 19.46
CA LEU A 38 -41.78 23.82 18.94
C LEU A 38 -41.65 22.51 18.13
N TYR A 39 -42.10 21.38 18.70
CA TYR A 39 -42.09 20.06 18.06
C TYR A 39 -42.77 20.09 16.69
N LYS A 40 -44.00 20.59 16.62
CA LYS A 40 -44.73 20.73 15.34
C LYS A 40 -44.04 21.68 14.37
N SER A 41 -43.46 22.79 14.86
CA SER A 41 -42.78 23.77 14.00
C SER A 41 -41.47 23.24 13.40
N LEU A 42 -40.79 22.33 14.11
CA LEU A 42 -39.62 21.60 13.64
C LEU A 42 -40.01 20.50 12.64
N GLN A 43 -40.98 19.64 12.99
CA GLN A 43 -41.50 18.60 12.07
C GLN A 43 -42.01 19.18 10.74
N THR A 44 -42.75 20.29 10.79
CA THR A 44 -43.30 20.98 9.59
C THR A 44 -42.20 21.52 8.66
N ARG A 45 -40.95 21.62 9.14
CA ARG A 45 -39.77 21.99 8.35
C ARG A 45 -38.80 20.82 8.12
N GLY A 46 -39.28 19.57 8.28
CA GLY A 46 -38.55 18.35 7.94
C GLY A 46 -37.54 17.86 8.98
N VAL A 47 -37.52 18.46 10.18
CA VAL A 47 -36.57 18.08 11.24
C VAL A 47 -37.05 16.82 11.98
N ARG A 48 -36.20 15.80 12.11
CA ARG A 48 -36.45 14.57 12.87
C ARG A 48 -36.24 14.85 14.36
N VAL A 49 -37.32 15.19 15.08
CA VAL A 49 -37.26 15.50 16.51
C VAL A 49 -37.62 14.27 17.35
N PHE A 50 -36.76 13.91 18.30
CA PHE A 50 -37.10 12.96 19.36
C PHE A 50 -37.97 13.67 20.42
N LEU A 51 -39.11 13.05 20.72
CA LEU A 51 -40.03 13.41 21.80
C LEU A 51 -40.49 12.11 22.46
N ASP A 52 -40.55 12.09 23.78
CA ASP A 52 -40.83 10.91 24.61
C ASP A 52 -42.06 10.07 24.16
N ASP A 53 -43.21 10.68 23.91
CA ASP A 53 -44.44 9.97 23.50
C ASP A 53 -44.42 9.41 22.06
N GLU A 54 -43.55 9.92 21.17
CA GLU A 54 -43.53 9.58 19.73
C GLU A 54 -42.23 8.86 19.26
N GLY A 55 -41.13 8.97 20.03
CA GLY A 55 -39.81 8.44 19.68
C GLY A 55 -39.47 7.06 20.27
N LEU A 56 -40.30 6.53 21.18
CA LEU A 56 -40.09 5.25 21.87
C LEU A 56 -40.90 4.11 21.24
N GLU A 57 -40.27 2.93 21.10
CA GLU A 57 -40.94 1.75 20.54
C GLU A 57 -41.81 1.05 21.60
N ARG A 58 -43.07 0.74 21.26
CA ARG A 58 -44.08 0.26 22.23
C ARG A 58 -43.74 -1.13 22.77
N GLY A 59 -43.12 -1.15 23.96
CA GLY A 59 -42.63 -2.35 24.63
C GLY A 59 -41.17 -2.24 25.11
N GLU A 60 -40.44 -1.22 24.66
CA GLU A 60 -39.08 -0.94 25.13
C GLU A 60 -39.07 -0.32 26.54
N ALA A 61 -38.00 -0.56 27.30
CA ALA A 61 -37.80 0.08 28.59
C ALA A 61 -37.47 1.57 28.41
N VAL A 62 -38.38 2.45 28.85
CA VAL A 62 -38.35 3.92 28.66
C VAL A 62 -36.97 4.54 28.96
N ALA A 63 -36.32 4.11 30.05
CA ALA A 63 -34.98 4.59 30.43
C ALA A 63 -33.91 4.35 29.36
N ASN A 64 -33.89 3.15 28.76
CA ASN A 64 -32.92 2.78 27.74
C ASN A 64 -33.19 3.53 26.43
N GLY A 65 -34.46 3.63 26.03
CA GLY A 65 -34.86 4.36 24.83
C GLY A 65 -34.59 5.86 24.91
N LEU A 66 -34.74 6.49 26.09
CA LEU A 66 -34.38 7.89 26.33
C LEU A 66 -32.87 8.11 26.23
N MET A 67 -32.06 7.31 26.93
CA MET A 67 -30.59 7.45 26.91
C MET A 67 -30.00 7.21 25.51
N LYS A 68 -30.54 6.21 24.79
CA LYS A 68 -30.22 5.97 23.38
C LYS A 68 -30.70 7.12 22.48
N GLY A 69 -31.88 7.68 22.73
CA GLY A 69 -32.38 8.87 22.05
C GLY A 69 -31.45 10.07 22.17
N ILE A 70 -30.80 10.26 23.34
CA ILE A 70 -29.78 11.28 23.54
C ILE A 70 -28.51 10.97 22.73
N ASP A 71 -27.97 9.75 22.82
CA ASP A 71 -26.76 9.35 22.07
C ASP A 71 -26.96 9.38 20.54
N ASP A 72 -28.17 9.13 20.05
CA ASP A 72 -28.59 9.16 18.65
C ASP A 72 -28.98 10.57 18.13
N SER A 73 -28.83 11.65 18.92
CA SER A 73 -29.30 13.02 18.56
C SER A 73 -28.21 14.04 18.27
N ALA A 74 -28.38 14.84 17.19
CA ALA A 74 -27.38 15.84 16.77
C ALA A 74 -27.34 17.12 17.63
N ALA A 75 -28.49 17.59 18.12
CA ALA A 75 -28.58 18.77 18.98
C ALA A 75 -29.62 18.60 20.10
N PHE A 76 -29.48 19.39 21.15
CA PHE A 76 -30.31 19.36 22.35
C PHE A 76 -31.00 20.70 22.58
N ILE A 77 -32.32 20.70 22.77
CA ILE A 77 -33.05 21.86 23.30
C ILE A 77 -33.55 21.49 24.68
N VAL A 78 -33.06 22.20 25.69
CA VAL A 78 -33.44 21.98 27.10
C VAL A 78 -34.36 23.10 27.55
N ILE A 79 -35.63 22.75 27.82
CA ILE A 79 -36.66 23.70 28.24
C ILE A 79 -36.75 23.64 29.76
N LEU A 80 -36.02 24.53 30.41
CA LEU A 80 -35.94 24.68 31.86
C LEU A 80 -37.17 25.45 32.35
N SER A 81 -38.00 24.79 33.15
CA SER A 81 -39.13 25.38 33.87
C SER A 81 -38.92 25.32 35.38
N GLU A 82 -39.80 25.97 36.13
CA GLU A 82 -39.73 26.07 37.60
C GLU A 82 -39.57 24.69 38.28
N ASN A 83 -40.34 23.68 37.87
CA ASN A 83 -40.30 22.34 38.50
C ASN A 83 -39.29 21.39 37.84
N TYR A 84 -38.42 21.84 36.92
CA TYR A 84 -37.53 20.96 36.17
C TYR A 84 -36.62 20.12 37.09
N ALA A 85 -36.03 20.73 38.12
CA ALA A 85 -35.16 20.06 39.08
C ALA A 85 -35.87 19.19 40.13
N SER A 86 -37.21 19.06 40.09
CA SER A 86 -37.98 18.10 40.90
C SER A 86 -38.00 16.69 40.30
N SER A 87 -37.41 16.52 39.12
CA SER A 87 -37.55 15.35 38.26
C SER A 87 -36.20 14.70 38.01
N HIS A 88 -35.88 13.62 38.72
CA HIS A 88 -34.61 12.90 38.56
C HIS A 88 -34.33 12.51 37.10
N TRP A 89 -35.33 12.03 36.36
CA TRP A 89 -35.22 11.79 34.91
C TRP A 89 -34.72 13.01 34.12
N CYS A 90 -35.29 14.20 34.36
CA CYS A 90 -34.87 15.42 33.66
C CYS A 90 -33.47 15.88 34.07
N LEU A 91 -32.97 15.48 35.24
CA LEU A 91 -31.60 15.75 35.72
C LEU A 91 -30.58 14.71 35.17
N GLU A 92 -30.98 13.45 35.04
CA GLU A 92 -30.19 12.40 34.39
C GLU A 92 -30.05 12.64 32.89
N GLU A 93 -31.15 12.98 32.20
CA GLU A 93 -31.14 13.49 30.83
C GLU A 93 -30.18 14.67 30.69
N LEU A 94 -30.30 15.68 31.57
CA LEU A 94 -29.47 16.89 31.50
C LEU A 94 -27.98 16.60 31.70
N THR A 95 -27.64 15.67 32.60
CA THR A 95 -26.25 15.25 32.83
C THR A 95 -25.71 14.50 31.62
N LYS A 96 -26.44 13.50 31.12
CA LYS A 96 -26.08 12.74 29.91
C LYS A 96 -25.91 13.66 28.70
N ILE A 97 -26.81 14.63 28.51
CA ILE A 97 -26.72 15.69 27.48
C ILE A 97 -25.44 16.52 27.68
N CYS A 98 -25.15 16.96 28.90
CA CYS A 98 -23.94 17.70 29.23
C CYS A 98 -22.65 16.92 28.95
N ASP A 99 -22.67 15.60 29.06
CA ASP A 99 -21.52 14.72 28.80
C ASP A 99 -21.27 14.49 27.29
N THR A 100 -22.30 14.60 26.43
CA THR A 100 -22.13 14.41 24.97
C THR A 100 -21.23 15.45 24.28
N GLY A 101 -21.12 16.66 24.86
CA GLY A 101 -20.40 17.78 24.26
C GLY A 101 -21.00 18.37 22.96
N ARG A 102 -22.17 17.91 22.50
CA ARG A 102 -22.81 18.40 21.26
C ARG A 102 -23.58 19.71 21.49
N LEU A 103 -24.17 20.26 20.42
CA LEU A 103 -24.90 21.54 20.45
C LEU A 103 -26.06 21.52 21.47
N LEU A 104 -26.00 22.42 22.44
CA LEU A 104 -26.98 22.56 23.52
C LEU A 104 -27.59 23.98 23.50
N LEU A 105 -28.92 24.05 23.38
CA LEU A 105 -29.71 25.28 23.30
C LEU A 105 -30.65 25.39 24.52
N PRO A 106 -30.29 26.09 25.59
CA PRO A 106 -31.15 26.26 26.75
C PRO A 106 -32.25 27.30 26.52
N VAL A 107 -33.47 26.95 26.95
CA VAL A 107 -34.65 27.83 26.99
C VAL A 107 -35.10 27.95 28.43
N PHE A 108 -34.93 29.14 29.01
CA PHE A 108 -35.30 29.50 30.37
C PHE A 108 -36.77 29.96 30.36
N TYR A 109 -37.69 29.01 30.54
CA TYR A 109 -39.13 29.23 30.45
C TYR A 109 -39.71 29.70 31.79
N ARG A 110 -39.94 31.01 31.91
CA ARG A 110 -40.41 31.71 33.13
C ARG A 110 -39.52 31.51 34.36
N VAL A 111 -38.22 31.29 34.14
CA VAL A 111 -37.19 31.13 35.17
C VAL A 111 -35.99 32.00 34.86
N ASP A 112 -35.29 32.48 35.87
CA ASP A 112 -34.09 33.30 35.68
C ASP A 112 -32.84 32.41 35.48
N PRO A 113 -31.98 32.66 34.47
CA PRO A 113 -30.75 31.89 34.27
C PRO A 113 -29.82 31.84 35.51
N SER A 114 -29.82 32.88 36.35
CA SER A 114 -29.04 32.89 37.59
C SER A 114 -29.55 31.88 38.63
N GLN A 115 -30.86 31.64 38.72
CA GLN A 115 -31.44 30.63 39.61
C GLN A 115 -31.02 29.22 39.19
N VAL A 116 -30.95 28.97 37.87
CA VAL A 116 -30.40 27.72 37.31
C VAL A 116 -28.89 27.61 37.62
N ARG A 117 -28.12 28.64 37.30
CA ARG A 117 -26.65 28.66 37.42
C ARG A 117 -26.14 28.50 38.84
N HIS A 118 -26.86 29.08 39.81
CA HIS A 118 -26.54 29.03 41.23
C HIS A 118 -27.33 27.96 41.99
N VAL A 119 -28.21 27.21 41.30
CA VAL A 119 -29.10 26.17 41.86
C VAL A 119 -29.88 26.69 43.08
N SER A 120 -30.54 27.84 42.89
CA SER A 120 -31.24 28.59 43.94
C SER A 120 -32.72 28.79 43.61
N GLY A 121 -33.50 29.22 44.60
CA GLY A 121 -34.96 29.32 44.48
C GLY A 121 -35.58 27.95 44.15
N PRO A 122 -36.46 27.84 43.12
CA PRO A 122 -37.19 26.60 42.82
C PRO A 122 -36.28 25.45 42.36
N PHE A 123 -35.11 25.76 41.78
CA PHE A 123 -34.12 24.74 41.43
C PHE A 123 -33.44 24.16 42.68
N GLY A 124 -33.22 24.98 43.71
CA GLY A 124 -32.64 24.55 44.99
C GLY A 124 -33.57 23.64 45.79
N SER A 125 -34.84 24.04 45.94
CA SER A 125 -35.84 23.27 46.71
C SER A 125 -36.16 21.90 46.08
N GLY A 126 -36.06 21.76 44.75
CA GLY A 126 -36.14 20.46 44.08
C GLY A 126 -35.12 19.44 44.62
N PHE A 127 -33.87 19.87 44.83
CA PHE A 127 -32.80 19.00 45.34
C PHE A 127 -32.98 18.56 46.79
N GLU A 128 -33.66 19.32 47.65
CA GLU A 128 -33.91 18.92 49.05
C GLU A 128 -34.71 17.61 49.17
N SER A 129 -35.42 17.23 48.11
CA SER A 129 -36.14 15.96 48.00
C SER A 129 -35.26 14.82 47.48
N HIS A 130 -34.24 15.14 46.68
CA HIS A 130 -33.33 14.21 46.04
C HIS A 130 -32.13 13.85 46.92
N GLU A 131 -31.58 14.80 47.69
CA GLU A 131 -30.49 14.57 48.66
C GLU A 131 -30.86 13.58 49.78
N LYS A 132 -32.16 13.34 49.98
CA LYS A 132 -32.71 12.36 50.94
C LYS A 132 -32.98 10.99 50.31
N ARG A 133 -32.72 10.81 49.01
CA ARG A 133 -33.13 9.62 48.22
C ARG A 133 -32.06 9.05 47.31
N PHE A 134 -31.07 9.86 46.90
CA PHE A 134 -30.02 9.48 45.96
C PHE A 134 -28.63 9.77 46.54
N GLU A 135 -27.62 9.07 46.03
CA GLU A 135 -26.24 9.24 46.49
C GLU A 135 -25.72 10.66 46.25
N LYS A 136 -24.92 11.14 47.20
CA LYS A 136 -24.33 12.49 47.19
C LYS A 136 -23.49 12.77 45.93
N ASN A 137 -22.85 11.74 45.36
CA ASN A 137 -22.09 11.84 44.11
C ASN A 137 -23.01 12.12 42.91
N THR A 138 -24.08 11.33 42.76
CA THR A 138 -25.09 11.49 41.70
C THR A 138 -25.77 12.87 41.77
N VAL A 139 -26.15 13.30 42.98
CA VAL A 139 -26.74 14.65 43.17
C VAL A 139 -25.73 15.76 42.86
N SER A 140 -24.43 15.56 43.13
CA SER A 140 -23.39 16.52 42.75
C SER A 140 -23.31 16.69 41.23
N LYS A 141 -23.32 15.59 40.46
CA LYS A 141 -23.32 15.62 38.98
C LYS A 141 -24.53 16.36 38.42
N TRP A 142 -25.72 16.12 38.98
CA TRP A 142 -26.95 16.84 38.60
C TRP A 142 -26.84 18.36 38.85
N LYS A 143 -26.23 18.78 39.97
CA LYS A 143 -25.98 20.21 40.28
C LYS A 143 -24.94 20.83 39.35
N GLU A 144 -23.89 20.08 38.98
CA GLU A 144 -22.88 20.52 38.01
C GLU A 144 -23.45 20.66 36.59
N ALA A 145 -24.32 19.74 36.16
CA ALA A 145 -25.02 19.83 34.89
C ALA A 145 -25.91 21.10 34.81
N LEU A 146 -26.74 21.38 35.82
CA LEU A 146 -27.52 22.63 35.87
C LEU A 146 -26.63 23.88 35.90
N LYS A 147 -25.54 23.87 36.67
CA LYS A 147 -24.56 24.97 36.71
C LYS A 147 -23.89 25.21 35.35
N LYS A 148 -23.61 24.13 34.59
CA LYS A 148 -23.08 24.19 33.21
C LYS A 148 -24.12 24.79 32.26
N VAL A 149 -25.37 24.30 32.28
CA VAL A 149 -26.44 24.78 31.38
C VAL A 149 -26.87 26.22 31.70
N GLY A 150 -26.99 26.59 32.98
CA GLY A 150 -27.22 27.97 33.41
C GLY A 150 -26.05 28.93 33.15
N GLY A 151 -24.88 28.41 32.78
CA GLY A 151 -23.74 29.19 32.29
C GLY A 151 -23.77 29.49 30.78
N ILE A 152 -24.67 28.84 30.02
CA ILE A 152 -24.77 29.00 28.57
C ILE A 152 -25.78 30.11 28.22
N ALA A 153 -25.43 30.97 27.27
CA ALA A 153 -26.34 31.98 26.74
C ALA A 153 -27.51 31.33 25.99
N GLY A 154 -28.71 31.45 26.55
CA GLY A 154 -29.95 30.88 26.00
C GLY A 154 -31.09 31.90 25.90
N TRP A 155 -32.29 31.40 25.62
CA TRP A 155 -33.48 32.24 25.44
C TRP A 155 -34.30 32.31 26.73
N VAL A 156 -34.57 33.51 27.25
CA VAL A 156 -35.41 33.74 28.43
C VAL A 156 -36.83 34.11 27.98
N PHE A 157 -37.86 33.49 28.57
CA PHE A 157 -39.26 33.70 28.21
C PHE A 157 -40.11 34.17 29.40
N ASN A 158 -40.42 35.47 29.42
CA ASN A 158 -41.09 36.16 30.53
C ASN A 158 -42.39 36.88 30.08
N HIS A 159 -43.27 36.18 29.34
CA HIS A 159 -44.65 36.59 28.97
C HIS A 159 -44.88 37.51 27.73
N SER A 160 -44.08 37.44 26.67
CA SER A 160 -44.52 37.92 25.34
C SER A 160 -44.03 37.03 24.19
N GLU A 161 -44.93 36.80 23.22
CA GLU A 161 -44.68 36.16 21.91
C GLU A 161 -43.94 34.81 21.90
N GLU A 162 -44.53 33.78 22.54
CA GLU A 162 -44.06 32.38 22.49
C GLU A 162 -43.83 31.89 21.05
N ASN A 163 -44.64 32.35 20.09
CA ASN A 163 -44.50 32.03 18.68
C ASN A 163 -43.22 32.58 18.02
N ASP A 164 -42.79 33.82 18.30
CA ASP A 164 -41.53 34.30 17.71
C ASP A 164 -40.31 33.70 18.42
N LEU A 165 -40.40 33.36 19.71
CA LEU A 165 -39.39 32.52 20.37
C LEU A 165 -39.27 31.16 19.66
N ILE A 166 -40.37 30.47 19.39
CA ILE A 166 -40.38 29.23 18.61
C ILE A 166 -39.78 29.46 17.21
N GLN A 167 -40.15 30.54 16.52
CA GLN A 167 -39.57 30.83 15.20
C GLN A 167 -38.07 31.14 15.25
N ARG A 168 -37.57 31.84 16.26
CA ARG A 168 -36.13 32.09 16.47
C ARG A 168 -35.39 30.78 16.76
N LEU A 169 -35.92 29.92 17.63
CA LEU A 169 -35.36 28.60 17.92
C LEU A 169 -35.33 27.73 16.66
N VAL A 170 -36.43 27.63 15.91
CA VAL A 170 -36.49 26.86 14.66
C VAL A 170 -35.55 27.44 13.59
N ARG A 171 -35.42 28.76 13.46
CA ARG A 171 -34.41 29.39 12.57
C ARG A 171 -32.98 29.04 12.99
N ARG A 172 -32.67 29.08 14.30
CA ARG A 172 -31.35 28.72 14.84
C ARG A 172 -31.03 27.24 14.58
N VAL A 173 -31.97 26.36 14.92
CA VAL A 173 -31.89 24.92 14.68
C VAL A 173 -31.68 24.63 13.19
N LEU A 174 -32.43 25.27 12.28
CA LEU A 174 -32.25 25.06 10.84
C LEU A 174 -30.94 25.63 10.28
N LYS A 175 -30.37 26.73 10.85
CA LYS A 175 -29.00 27.14 10.49
C LYS A 175 -28.01 26.03 10.86
N GLU A 176 -28.13 25.45 12.05
CA GLU A 176 -27.19 24.41 12.52
C GLU A 176 -27.44 23.03 11.88
N LEU A 177 -28.69 22.68 11.54
CA LEU A 177 -29.02 21.46 10.78
C LEU A 177 -28.75 21.58 9.28
N SER A 178 -28.45 22.78 8.77
CA SER A 178 -27.85 22.89 7.43
C SER A 178 -26.42 22.32 7.39
N ASN A 179 -25.81 22.02 8.55
CA ASN A 179 -24.55 21.27 8.69
C ASN A 179 -24.78 19.73 8.69
N THR A 180 -26.03 19.23 8.64
CA THR A 180 -26.31 17.79 8.77
C THR A 180 -25.63 16.99 7.64
N PRO A 181 -24.89 15.92 7.96
CA PRO A 181 -24.15 15.15 6.96
C PRO A 181 -25.08 14.49 5.93
N MET A 182 -24.70 14.61 4.65
CA MET A 182 -25.33 13.94 3.52
C MET A 182 -25.33 12.42 3.73
N GLY A 183 -26.46 11.77 3.45
CA GLY A 183 -26.65 10.34 3.65
C GLY A 183 -25.67 9.45 2.87
N VAL A 184 -24.72 8.89 3.61
CA VAL A 184 -23.76 7.83 3.22
C VAL A 184 -24.33 6.47 3.70
N PRO A 185 -24.24 5.38 2.91
CA PRO A 185 -24.78 4.06 3.28
C PRO A 185 -24.34 3.57 4.66
N GLU A 186 -25.18 2.79 5.34
CA GLU A 186 -24.99 2.39 6.75
C GLU A 186 -23.72 1.56 7.01
N PHE A 187 -23.20 0.90 5.99
CA PHE A 187 -21.94 0.17 6.05
C PHE A 187 -21.08 0.53 4.82
N ALA A 188 -20.01 1.28 5.05
CA ALA A 188 -19.16 1.82 4.00
C ALA A 188 -17.69 1.54 4.32
N VAL A 189 -17.17 0.43 3.79
CA VAL A 189 -15.83 -0.06 4.10
C VAL A 189 -14.78 0.73 3.31
N GLY A 190 -13.65 1.05 3.95
CA GLY A 190 -12.53 1.74 3.31
C GLY A 190 -12.78 3.21 2.95
N LEU A 191 -13.89 3.80 3.38
CA LEU A 191 -14.30 5.13 2.95
C LEU A 191 -13.45 6.24 3.58
N ASP A 192 -13.11 6.13 4.87
CA ASP A 192 -12.40 7.17 5.60
C ASP A 192 -10.96 7.35 5.10
N GLU A 193 -10.22 6.27 4.88
CA GLU A 193 -8.88 6.28 4.25
C GLU A 193 -8.90 6.97 2.87
N ARG A 194 -9.99 6.79 2.10
CA ARG A 194 -10.18 7.43 0.79
C ARG A 194 -10.52 8.92 0.93
N VAL A 195 -11.25 9.32 1.96
CA VAL A 195 -11.51 10.73 2.30
C VAL A 195 -10.22 11.43 2.71
N GLU A 196 -9.41 10.83 3.59
CA GLU A 196 -8.13 11.38 4.03
C GLU A 196 -7.18 11.60 2.84
N LYS A 197 -6.99 10.59 1.98
CA LYS A 197 -6.14 10.69 0.78
C LYS A 197 -6.61 11.78 -0.20
N VAL A 198 -7.92 11.98 -0.34
CA VAL A 198 -8.42 13.08 -1.18
C VAL A 198 -8.26 14.44 -0.47
N MET A 199 -8.37 14.51 0.86
CA MET A 199 -8.14 15.73 1.64
C MET A 199 -6.67 16.20 1.60
N GLU A 200 -5.72 15.27 1.62
CA GLU A 200 -4.30 15.53 1.37
C GLU A 200 -4.09 16.14 -0.03
N VAL A 201 -4.62 15.47 -1.06
CA VAL A 201 -4.52 15.88 -2.47
C VAL A 201 -5.21 17.22 -2.75
N LEU A 202 -6.28 17.55 -2.02
CA LEU A 202 -7.04 18.79 -2.16
C LEU A 202 -6.38 20.00 -1.48
N GLN A 203 -5.46 19.77 -0.53
CA GLN A 203 -4.71 20.80 0.21
C GLN A 203 -5.57 21.98 0.69
N VAL A 204 -6.66 21.67 1.41
CA VAL A 204 -7.76 22.59 1.79
C VAL A 204 -7.33 23.84 2.58
N GLN A 205 -6.12 23.85 3.16
CA GLN A 205 -5.53 24.97 3.89
C GLN A 205 -4.64 25.89 3.03
N SER A 206 -4.41 25.56 1.75
CA SER A 206 -3.61 26.37 0.83
C SER A 206 -4.47 27.34 0.02
N ASN A 207 -3.95 28.55 -0.22
CA ASN A 207 -4.61 29.59 -1.00
C ASN A 207 -4.88 29.12 -2.45
N GLY A 208 -5.81 29.79 -3.14
CA GLY A 208 -6.27 29.47 -4.49
C GLY A 208 -7.58 28.65 -4.50
N VAL A 209 -8.43 28.93 -5.49
CA VAL A 209 -9.66 28.16 -5.79
C VAL A 209 -9.30 26.72 -6.17
N LYS A 210 -9.93 25.74 -5.50
CA LYS A 210 -9.70 24.30 -5.75
C LYS A 210 -10.91 23.69 -6.46
N VAL A 211 -10.71 23.15 -7.66
CA VAL A 211 -11.72 22.35 -8.38
C VAL A 211 -11.23 20.90 -8.49
N LEU A 212 -11.96 19.96 -7.90
CA LEU A 212 -11.63 18.54 -7.83
C LEU A 212 -12.53 17.72 -8.76
N GLY A 213 -11.95 16.97 -9.69
CA GLY A 213 -12.66 16.02 -10.56
C GLY A 213 -12.53 14.57 -10.09
N LEU A 214 -13.58 14.02 -9.49
CA LEU A 214 -13.70 12.61 -9.13
C LEU A 214 -14.20 11.79 -10.33
N TYR A 215 -13.36 10.95 -10.91
CA TYR A 215 -13.73 10.10 -12.06
C TYR A 215 -13.54 8.61 -11.77
N GLY A 216 -14.09 7.75 -12.63
CA GLY A 216 -14.05 6.29 -12.49
C GLY A 216 -15.34 5.63 -12.98
N MET A 217 -15.38 4.29 -12.92
CA MET A 217 -16.48 3.47 -13.45
C MET A 217 -17.83 3.73 -12.75
N GLY A 218 -18.95 3.36 -13.39
CA GLY A 218 -20.26 3.33 -12.73
C GLY A 218 -20.26 2.34 -11.56
N GLY A 219 -20.94 2.66 -10.45
CA GLY A 219 -21.01 1.77 -9.28
C GLY A 219 -19.74 1.66 -8.40
N VAL A 220 -18.66 2.39 -8.73
CA VAL A 220 -17.38 2.36 -7.97
C VAL A 220 -17.39 3.21 -6.68
N GLY A 221 -18.48 3.93 -6.40
CA GLY A 221 -18.66 4.71 -5.16
C GLY A 221 -18.34 6.21 -5.24
N LYS A 222 -18.15 6.80 -6.43
CA LYS A 222 -17.88 8.25 -6.62
C LYS A 222 -18.81 9.16 -5.81
N THR A 223 -20.12 9.01 -5.97
CA THR A 223 -21.15 9.77 -5.26
C THR A 223 -21.05 9.60 -3.73
N THR A 224 -20.70 8.40 -3.27
CA THR A 224 -20.51 8.10 -1.84
C THR A 224 -19.30 8.85 -1.28
N LEU A 225 -18.18 8.84 -2.01
CA LEU A 225 -16.97 9.59 -1.67
C LEU A 225 -17.20 11.11 -1.72
N ALA A 226 -17.91 11.61 -2.74
CA ALA A 226 -18.27 13.03 -2.85
C ALA A 226 -19.16 13.51 -1.69
N LYS A 227 -20.12 12.70 -1.24
CA LYS A 227 -20.92 12.97 -0.03
C LYS A 227 -20.05 12.96 1.23
N ALA A 228 -19.16 11.98 1.39
CA ALA A 228 -18.28 11.91 2.55
C ALA A 228 -17.31 13.11 2.63
N LEU A 229 -16.74 13.53 1.49
CA LEU A 229 -15.93 14.73 1.37
C LEU A 229 -16.73 16.01 1.66
N PHE A 230 -17.96 16.12 1.14
CA PHE A 230 -18.85 17.23 1.48
C PHE A 230 -19.07 17.32 3.00
N ASN A 231 -19.31 16.19 3.66
CA ASN A 231 -19.49 16.11 5.12
C ASN A 231 -18.22 16.51 5.89
N ALA A 232 -17.04 16.02 5.48
CA ALA A 232 -15.75 16.37 6.10
C ALA A 232 -15.37 17.86 5.90
N LEU A 233 -15.83 18.48 4.81
CA LEU A 233 -15.62 19.89 4.50
C LEU A 233 -16.72 20.81 5.04
N VAL A 234 -17.88 20.27 5.45
CA VAL A 234 -19.13 21.03 5.66
C VAL A 234 -18.96 22.19 6.64
N ASN A 235 -18.16 22.01 7.69
CA ASN A 235 -17.91 22.99 8.75
C ASN A 235 -16.88 24.07 8.39
N ARG A 236 -16.28 24.03 7.18
CA ARG A 236 -15.22 24.95 6.74
C ARG A 236 -15.72 26.05 5.78
N PHE A 237 -17.00 26.03 5.41
CA PHE A 237 -17.61 26.94 4.42
C PHE A 237 -19.00 27.37 4.88
N GLU A 238 -19.27 28.69 4.86
CA GLU A 238 -20.61 29.22 5.22
C GLU A 238 -21.62 29.03 4.07
N HIS A 239 -21.17 29.13 2.82
CA HIS A 239 -21.99 28.93 1.63
C HIS A 239 -21.68 27.56 1.01
N ARG A 240 -22.69 26.68 0.90
CA ARG A 240 -22.49 25.29 0.43
C ARG A 240 -23.71 24.74 -0.31
N CYS A 241 -23.47 23.91 -1.33
CA CYS A 241 -24.53 23.30 -2.15
C CYS A 241 -24.09 21.93 -2.69
N PHE A 242 -25.00 20.96 -2.68
CA PHE A 242 -24.83 19.64 -3.29
C PHE A 242 -25.92 19.41 -4.35
N ILE A 243 -25.51 19.24 -5.60
CA ILE A 243 -26.37 18.95 -6.75
C ILE A 243 -26.17 17.48 -7.15
N SER A 244 -27.18 16.66 -6.86
CA SER A 244 -27.28 15.26 -7.28
C SER A 244 -27.78 15.13 -8.73
N ASP A 245 -27.16 14.22 -9.50
CA ASP A 245 -27.60 13.79 -10.84
C ASP A 245 -27.81 14.96 -11.84
N VAL A 246 -26.72 15.69 -12.09
CA VAL A 246 -26.68 16.81 -13.05
C VAL A 246 -27.10 16.35 -14.45
N ARG A 247 -26.64 15.17 -14.87
CA ARG A 247 -27.04 14.51 -16.13
C ARG A 247 -28.55 14.40 -16.28
N GLN A 248 -29.23 13.70 -15.36
CA GLN A 248 -30.68 13.49 -15.50
C GLN A 248 -31.46 14.80 -15.36
N VAL A 249 -31.05 15.74 -14.50
CA VAL A 249 -31.77 17.01 -14.35
C VAL A 249 -31.57 17.92 -15.55
N SER A 250 -30.36 18.02 -16.10
CA SER A 250 -30.07 18.87 -17.27
C SER A 250 -30.71 18.38 -18.57
N SER A 251 -30.98 17.06 -18.69
CA SER A 251 -31.67 16.47 -19.84
C SER A 251 -33.16 16.85 -19.98
N LYS A 252 -33.74 17.52 -18.98
CA LYS A 252 -35.15 17.95 -18.95
C LYS A 252 -35.29 19.35 -19.56
N HIS A 253 -36.50 19.71 -20.01
CA HIS A 253 -36.78 21.06 -20.52
C HIS A 253 -36.38 22.11 -19.46
N ASP A 254 -35.61 23.12 -19.88
CA ASP A 254 -35.00 24.16 -19.02
C ASP A 254 -34.16 23.63 -17.84
N GLY A 255 -33.66 22.39 -17.92
CA GLY A 255 -32.96 21.70 -16.84
C GLY A 255 -31.73 22.46 -16.32
N LEU A 256 -30.93 23.08 -17.20
CA LEU A 256 -29.80 23.92 -16.81
C LEU A 256 -30.24 25.19 -16.04
N VAL A 257 -31.33 25.84 -16.46
CA VAL A 257 -31.89 27.02 -15.78
C VAL A 257 -32.42 26.64 -14.40
N SER A 258 -33.06 25.46 -14.28
CA SER A 258 -33.50 24.89 -13.01
C SER A 258 -32.32 24.60 -12.07
N LEU A 259 -31.22 24.05 -12.59
CA LEU A 259 -29.99 23.78 -11.83
C LEU A 259 -29.31 25.08 -11.36
N GLN A 260 -29.19 26.09 -12.22
CA GLN A 260 -28.66 27.41 -11.84
C GLN A 260 -29.52 28.07 -10.75
N SER A 261 -30.85 28.02 -10.90
CA SER A 261 -31.81 28.53 -9.91
C SER A 261 -31.65 27.83 -8.56
N LYS A 262 -31.43 26.51 -8.57
CA LYS A 262 -31.16 25.72 -7.36
C LYS A 262 -29.83 26.09 -6.73
N ILE A 263 -28.73 26.18 -7.49
CA ILE A 263 -27.41 26.55 -6.97
C ILE A 263 -27.45 27.92 -6.26
N ILE A 264 -28.09 28.93 -6.87
CA ILE A 264 -28.22 30.26 -6.25
C ILE A 264 -29.06 30.20 -4.95
N LYS A 265 -30.18 29.47 -4.96
CA LYS A 265 -31.06 29.33 -3.81
C LYS A 265 -30.40 28.60 -2.63
N ASP A 266 -29.67 27.53 -2.92
CA ASP A 266 -29.06 26.66 -1.92
C ASP A 266 -27.76 27.28 -1.34
N LEU A 267 -26.95 27.97 -2.17
CA LEU A 267 -25.77 28.72 -1.71
C LEU A 267 -26.15 30.01 -0.93
N PHE A 268 -27.19 30.73 -1.35
CA PHE A 268 -27.51 32.08 -0.83
C PHE A 268 -28.98 32.22 -0.35
N PRO A 269 -29.43 31.39 0.62
CA PRO A 269 -30.81 31.38 1.08
C PRO A 269 -31.20 32.69 1.78
N GLY A 270 -32.10 33.44 1.16
CA GLY A 270 -32.66 34.69 1.70
C GLY A 270 -32.34 35.95 0.87
N ALA A 271 -31.35 35.89 -0.02
CA ALA A 271 -31.22 36.90 -1.07
C ALA A 271 -32.37 36.74 -2.07
N GLY A 272 -32.93 37.85 -2.57
CA GLY A 272 -33.97 37.82 -3.60
C GLY A 272 -33.51 37.06 -4.84
N SER A 273 -34.13 35.92 -5.13
CA SER A 273 -33.78 35.07 -6.26
C SER A 273 -34.14 35.80 -7.57
N PRO A 274 -33.17 36.13 -8.44
CA PRO A 274 -33.48 36.75 -9.72
C PRO A 274 -34.29 35.78 -10.58
N SER A 275 -35.22 36.29 -11.38
CA SER A 275 -35.95 35.48 -12.34
C SER A 275 -35.01 35.05 -13.46
N ILE A 276 -34.57 33.79 -13.44
CA ILE A 276 -33.65 33.25 -14.45
C ILE A 276 -34.48 32.78 -15.65
N GLY A 277 -34.62 33.66 -16.64
CA GLY A 277 -35.33 33.34 -17.89
C GLY A 277 -34.45 32.68 -18.96
N ASP A 278 -33.13 32.66 -18.78
CA ASP A 278 -32.15 32.07 -19.71
C ASP A 278 -30.85 31.69 -18.99
N VAL A 279 -30.11 30.74 -19.55
CA VAL A 279 -28.83 30.20 -19.04
C VAL A 279 -27.77 31.29 -18.85
N ASN A 280 -27.72 32.33 -19.71
CA ASN A 280 -26.73 33.41 -19.60
C ASN A 280 -27.04 34.37 -18.43
N VAL A 281 -28.33 34.55 -18.11
CA VAL A 281 -28.77 35.28 -16.91
C VAL A 281 -28.35 34.50 -15.65
N GLY A 282 -28.50 33.18 -15.66
CA GLY A 282 -28.10 32.32 -14.55
C GLY A 282 -26.58 32.27 -14.35
N ILE A 283 -25.80 32.17 -15.42
CA ILE A 283 -24.33 32.31 -15.43
C ILE A 283 -23.93 33.61 -14.71
N SER A 284 -24.53 34.73 -15.10
CA SER A 284 -24.21 36.04 -14.55
C SER A 284 -24.59 36.15 -13.06
N ALA A 285 -25.74 35.59 -12.68
CA ALA A 285 -26.28 35.59 -11.32
C ALA A 285 -25.58 34.61 -10.35
N ILE A 286 -24.94 33.55 -10.85
CA ILE A 286 -24.00 32.71 -10.10
C ILE A 286 -22.70 33.47 -9.92
N LYS A 287 -22.06 33.87 -11.03
CA LYS A 287 -20.72 34.48 -11.05
C LYS A 287 -20.61 35.63 -10.04
N GLY A 288 -21.53 36.60 -10.12
CA GLY A 288 -21.51 37.79 -9.26
C GLY A 288 -21.72 37.54 -7.76
N ARG A 289 -22.14 36.33 -7.35
CA ARG A 289 -22.24 35.96 -5.92
C ARG A 289 -21.08 35.09 -5.47
N VAL A 290 -20.64 34.14 -6.29
CA VAL A 290 -19.52 33.24 -5.93
C VAL A 290 -18.16 33.92 -6.03
N SER A 291 -18.06 35.09 -6.69
CA SER A 291 -16.84 35.92 -6.71
C SER A 291 -16.57 36.68 -5.42
N GLU A 292 -17.58 36.85 -4.56
CA GLU A 292 -17.50 37.63 -3.32
C GLU A 292 -17.50 36.74 -2.05
N ASN A 293 -17.87 35.47 -2.18
CA ASN A 293 -18.16 34.58 -1.06
C ASN A 293 -17.43 33.24 -1.21
N ARG A 294 -16.83 32.74 -0.12
CA ARG A 294 -16.13 31.44 -0.10
C ARG A 294 -17.14 30.29 -0.11
N VAL A 295 -17.20 29.51 -1.20
CA VAL A 295 -18.21 28.46 -1.41
C VAL A 295 -17.65 27.03 -1.39
N LEU A 296 -18.51 26.07 -1.02
CA LEU A 296 -18.34 24.62 -1.25
C LEU A 296 -19.46 24.10 -2.19
N LEU A 297 -19.15 23.84 -3.46
CA LEU A 297 -20.11 23.36 -4.45
C LEU A 297 -19.80 21.92 -4.87
N VAL A 298 -20.79 21.03 -4.91
CA VAL A 298 -20.65 19.66 -5.44
C VAL A 298 -21.64 19.42 -6.57
N LEU A 299 -21.13 18.95 -7.72
CA LEU A 299 -21.91 18.50 -8.87
C LEU A 299 -21.68 16.99 -9.09
N ASP A 300 -22.74 16.18 -9.03
CA ASP A 300 -22.67 14.72 -9.11
C ASP A 300 -23.28 14.15 -10.40
N ASP A 301 -22.60 13.16 -10.99
CA ASP A 301 -22.84 12.54 -12.31
C ASP A 301 -23.04 13.59 -13.44
N VAL A 302 -21.98 14.32 -13.74
CA VAL A 302 -21.84 15.27 -14.87
C VAL A 302 -21.32 14.51 -16.10
N ASP A 303 -21.90 14.72 -17.28
CA ASP A 303 -21.53 14.01 -18.53
C ASP A 303 -21.31 14.92 -19.77
N GLU A 304 -21.68 16.20 -19.73
CA GLU A 304 -21.36 17.17 -20.79
C GLU A 304 -20.56 18.38 -20.28
N VAL A 305 -19.57 18.84 -21.06
CA VAL A 305 -18.79 20.06 -20.77
C VAL A 305 -19.70 21.30 -20.63
N LYS A 306 -20.79 21.37 -21.42
CA LYS A 306 -21.79 22.45 -21.35
C LYS A 306 -22.42 22.60 -19.96
N GLN A 307 -22.55 21.50 -19.21
CA GLN A 307 -23.07 21.52 -17.84
C GLN A 307 -22.08 22.25 -16.91
N ILE A 308 -20.77 22.06 -17.08
CA ILE A 308 -19.74 22.78 -16.33
C ILE A 308 -19.71 24.25 -16.75
N ASP A 309 -19.71 24.55 -18.05
CA ASP A 309 -19.69 25.93 -18.57
C ASP A 309 -20.88 26.77 -18.04
N ALA A 310 -22.06 26.14 -17.88
CA ALA A 310 -23.28 26.79 -17.40
C ALA A 310 -23.41 26.92 -15.88
N LEU A 311 -22.79 26.02 -15.09
CA LEU A 311 -22.97 25.93 -13.64
C LEU A 311 -21.76 26.39 -12.82
N ILE A 312 -20.55 26.30 -13.38
CA ILE A 312 -19.27 26.63 -12.75
C ILE A 312 -18.53 27.68 -13.58
N GLY A 313 -18.51 27.53 -14.90
CA GLY A 313 -17.71 28.37 -15.79
C GLY A 313 -16.22 28.28 -15.48
N LYS A 314 -15.55 29.44 -15.45
CA LYS A 314 -14.10 29.53 -15.21
C LYS A 314 -13.76 29.63 -13.73
N ARG A 315 -12.56 29.19 -13.34
CA ARG A 315 -12.09 29.27 -11.95
C ARG A 315 -12.03 30.70 -11.41
N GLU A 316 -11.75 31.68 -12.27
CA GLU A 316 -11.76 33.11 -11.91
C GLU A 316 -13.14 33.66 -11.51
N TRP A 317 -14.21 32.85 -11.55
CA TRP A 317 -15.53 33.25 -11.04
C TRP A 317 -15.60 33.16 -9.51
N PHE A 318 -14.74 32.38 -8.86
CA PHE A 318 -14.87 32.03 -7.44
C PHE A 318 -13.92 32.84 -6.54
N TYR A 319 -14.40 33.21 -5.35
CA TYR A 319 -13.60 33.85 -4.30
C TYR A 319 -12.49 32.91 -3.79
N ASP A 320 -11.39 33.47 -3.29
CA ASP A 320 -10.22 32.70 -2.89
C ASP A 320 -10.51 31.66 -1.79
N GLY A 321 -9.84 30.51 -1.87
CA GLY A 321 -10.04 29.37 -0.99
C GLY A 321 -11.39 28.65 -1.15
N SER A 322 -12.21 28.99 -2.16
CA SER A 322 -13.42 28.23 -2.52
C SER A 322 -13.08 26.83 -3.04
N CYS A 323 -14.00 25.88 -2.82
CA CYS A 323 -13.85 24.49 -3.23
C CYS A 323 -15.04 24.03 -4.09
N VAL A 324 -14.74 23.38 -5.21
CA VAL A 324 -15.74 22.77 -6.10
C VAL A 324 -15.37 21.30 -6.34
N ILE A 325 -16.33 20.39 -6.22
CA ILE A 325 -16.14 18.95 -6.48
C ILE A 325 -17.08 18.53 -7.61
N ILE A 326 -16.56 17.83 -8.61
CA ILE A 326 -17.31 17.33 -9.77
C ILE A 326 -17.15 15.82 -9.80
N THR A 327 -18.25 15.05 -9.89
CA THR A 327 -18.19 13.61 -10.16
C THR A 327 -18.60 13.32 -11.60
N THR A 328 -17.88 12.44 -12.29
CA THR A 328 -18.15 12.07 -13.68
C THR A 328 -17.74 10.63 -14.00
N ARG A 329 -18.24 10.12 -15.12
CA ARG A 329 -17.83 8.85 -15.73
C ARG A 329 -16.78 9.05 -16.84
N ASP A 330 -16.72 10.23 -17.45
CA ASP A 330 -15.81 10.53 -18.57
C ASP A 330 -14.79 11.62 -18.21
N THR A 331 -13.51 11.27 -18.29
CA THR A 331 -12.38 12.17 -18.16
C THR A 331 -12.37 13.34 -19.16
N LYS A 332 -12.98 13.21 -20.35
CA LYS A 332 -13.03 14.27 -21.37
C LYS A 332 -13.81 15.50 -20.89
N VAL A 333 -14.73 15.32 -19.93
CA VAL A 333 -15.50 16.40 -19.29
C VAL A 333 -14.61 17.25 -18.37
N LEU A 334 -13.58 16.64 -17.75
CA LEU A 334 -12.66 17.27 -16.78
C LEU A 334 -11.52 18.05 -17.47
N THR A 335 -11.90 19.00 -18.32
CA THR A 335 -10.95 19.84 -19.08
C THR A 335 -10.00 20.66 -18.18
N GLN A 336 -8.74 20.80 -18.62
CA GLN A 336 -7.66 21.46 -17.85
C GLN A 336 -7.91 22.92 -17.50
N ASN A 337 -8.83 23.60 -18.20
CA ASN A 337 -9.23 24.98 -17.91
C ASN A 337 -10.14 25.08 -16.67
N HIS A 338 -10.85 24.00 -16.33
CA HIS A 338 -11.88 24.01 -15.30
C HIS A 338 -11.45 23.24 -14.04
N VAL A 339 -10.78 22.09 -14.16
CA VAL A 339 -10.46 21.20 -13.02
C VAL A 339 -9.02 21.37 -12.53
N THR A 340 -8.81 21.78 -11.27
CA THR A 340 -7.48 22.01 -10.67
C THR A 340 -6.74 20.71 -10.38
N VAL A 341 -7.45 19.68 -9.90
CA VAL A 341 -6.91 18.34 -9.60
C VAL A 341 -7.94 17.29 -9.99
N SER A 342 -7.51 16.14 -10.52
CA SER A 342 -8.40 14.99 -10.77
C SER A 342 -7.95 13.77 -9.98
N TYR A 343 -8.90 12.92 -9.59
CA TYR A 343 -8.68 11.76 -8.74
C TYR A 343 -9.52 10.57 -9.23
N GLU A 344 -8.87 9.42 -9.41
CA GLU A 344 -9.50 8.19 -9.89
C GLU A 344 -10.05 7.38 -8.71
N VAL A 345 -11.37 7.21 -8.66
CA VAL A 345 -12.04 6.37 -7.66
C VAL A 345 -12.01 4.93 -8.14
N ARG A 346 -11.09 4.15 -7.55
CA ARG A 346 -10.85 2.72 -7.85
C ARG A 346 -11.71 1.79 -7.00
N GLU A 347 -11.72 0.51 -7.38
CA GLU A 347 -12.43 -0.59 -6.72
C GLU A 347 -11.98 -0.81 -5.26
N LEU A 348 -12.64 -1.72 -4.55
CA LEU A 348 -12.27 -2.10 -3.19
C LEU A 348 -11.05 -3.04 -3.16
N TYR A 349 -10.23 -2.94 -2.11
CA TYR A 349 -9.23 -3.95 -1.78
C TYR A 349 -9.91 -5.30 -1.45
N ALA A 350 -9.16 -6.40 -1.47
CA ALA A 350 -9.75 -7.74 -1.27
C ALA A 350 -10.38 -7.91 0.13
N SER A 351 -9.77 -7.31 1.16
CA SER A 351 -10.31 -7.22 2.53
C SER A 351 -11.61 -6.41 2.56
N GLU A 352 -11.57 -5.16 2.08
CA GLU A 352 -12.72 -4.26 2.03
C GLU A 352 -13.92 -4.87 1.29
N ALA A 353 -13.64 -5.52 0.14
CA ALA A 353 -14.65 -6.16 -0.70
C ALA A 353 -15.30 -7.37 -0.02
N ARG A 354 -14.50 -8.17 0.71
CA ARG A 354 -14.99 -9.30 1.52
C ARG A 354 -15.89 -8.82 2.64
N GLU A 355 -15.46 -7.78 3.35
CA GLU A 355 -16.20 -7.22 4.48
C GLU A 355 -17.55 -6.62 4.02
N LEU A 356 -17.55 -5.81 2.95
CA LEU A 356 -18.78 -5.25 2.40
C LEU A 356 -19.75 -6.35 1.91
N PHE A 357 -19.26 -7.31 1.11
CA PHE A 357 -20.09 -8.41 0.62
C PHE A 357 -20.65 -9.27 1.76
N SER A 358 -19.81 -9.62 2.75
CA SER A 358 -20.21 -10.37 3.93
C SER A 358 -21.24 -9.62 4.77
N TYR A 359 -21.14 -8.29 4.88
CA TYR A 359 -22.16 -7.51 5.58
C TYR A 359 -23.50 -7.56 4.85
N HIS A 360 -23.54 -7.39 3.53
CA HIS A 360 -24.80 -7.42 2.77
C HIS A 360 -25.42 -8.83 2.71
N ALA A 361 -24.62 -9.90 2.67
CA ALA A 361 -25.10 -11.29 2.62
C ALA A 361 -25.42 -11.90 4.00
N LEU A 362 -24.63 -11.58 5.02
CA LEU A 362 -24.63 -12.30 6.31
C LEU A 362 -24.73 -11.38 7.54
N ARG A 363 -24.68 -10.05 7.35
CA ARG A 363 -24.64 -9.03 8.43
C ARG A 363 -23.50 -9.26 9.43
N ARG A 364 -22.34 -9.66 8.91
CA ARG A 364 -21.08 -9.92 9.64
C ARG A 364 -19.91 -9.38 8.83
N SER A 365 -18.82 -8.99 9.49
CA SER A 365 -17.58 -8.51 8.83
C SER A 365 -16.82 -9.60 8.06
N ALA A 366 -17.06 -10.88 8.35
CA ALA A 366 -16.48 -12.01 7.61
C ALA A 366 -17.48 -13.17 7.45
N PRO A 367 -17.41 -13.93 6.33
CA PRO A 367 -18.22 -15.13 6.13
C PRO A 367 -17.65 -16.30 6.96
N PRO A 368 -18.50 -17.29 7.35
CA PRO A 368 -18.02 -18.51 7.98
C PRO A 368 -17.18 -19.35 6.99
N GLU A 369 -16.29 -20.19 7.51
CA GLU A 369 -15.28 -20.92 6.71
C GLU A 369 -15.88 -21.72 5.54
N ASN A 370 -17.02 -22.36 5.72
CA ASN A 370 -17.68 -23.15 4.68
C ASN A 370 -18.26 -22.30 3.53
N LEU A 371 -18.55 -21.01 3.76
CA LEU A 371 -18.98 -20.06 2.73
C LEU A 371 -17.85 -19.14 2.25
N LEU A 372 -16.65 -19.20 2.86
CA LEU A 372 -15.52 -18.33 2.51
C LEU A 372 -15.06 -18.54 1.07
N SER A 373 -14.95 -19.78 0.62
CA SER A 373 -14.54 -20.14 -0.75
C SER A 373 -15.51 -19.62 -1.82
N LEU A 374 -16.81 -19.80 -1.59
CA LEU A 374 -17.86 -19.29 -2.47
C LEU A 374 -17.92 -17.76 -2.43
N SER A 375 -17.70 -17.15 -1.27
CA SER A 375 -17.64 -15.69 -1.11
C SER A 375 -16.48 -15.09 -1.92
N GLU A 376 -15.27 -15.66 -1.83
CA GLU A 376 -14.11 -15.21 -2.62
C GLU A 376 -14.37 -15.35 -4.13
N GLU A 377 -15.04 -16.41 -4.60
CA GLU A 377 -15.38 -16.52 -6.01
C GLU A 377 -16.39 -15.43 -6.45
N ILE A 378 -17.38 -15.10 -5.61
CA ILE A 378 -18.33 -14.02 -5.90
C ILE A 378 -17.61 -12.68 -5.95
N ILE A 379 -16.75 -12.37 -4.96
CA ILE A 379 -15.95 -11.14 -4.90
C ILE A 379 -15.04 -10.98 -6.14
N PHE A 380 -14.48 -12.10 -6.62
CA PHE A 380 -13.72 -12.15 -7.87
C PHE A 380 -14.59 -11.90 -9.11
N LEU A 381 -15.74 -12.58 -9.23
CA LEU A 381 -16.67 -12.44 -10.35
C LEU A 381 -17.34 -11.05 -10.42
N THR A 382 -17.51 -10.36 -9.28
CA THR A 382 -18.05 -8.99 -9.22
C THR A 382 -16.99 -7.89 -9.36
N GLY A 383 -15.72 -8.26 -9.61
CA GLY A 383 -14.63 -7.30 -9.83
C GLY A 383 -14.37 -6.34 -8.67
N LYS A 384 -14.77 -6.70 -7.43
CA LYS A 384 -14.68 -5.86 -6.22
C LYS A 384 -15.38 -4.50 -6.30
N MET A 385 -16.37 -4.34 -7.18
CA MET A 385 -17.16 -3.10 -7.29
C MET A 385 -18.17 -2.99 -6.14
N PRO A 386 -18.19 -1.88 -5.33
CA PRO A 386 -19.10 -1.71 -4.21
C PRO A 386 -20.56 -2.05 -4.52
N LEU A 387 -21.13 -1.46 -5.57
CA LEU A 387 -22.52 -1.66 -5.95
C LEU A 387 -22.84 -3.11 -6.37
N ALA A 388 -21.88 -3.81 -6.98
CA ALA A 388 -22.06 -5.21 -7.33
C ALA A 388 -22.03 -6.10 -6.09
N LEU A 389 -21.10 -5.86 -5.17
CA LEU A 389 -20.99 -6.58 -3.89
C LEU A 389 -22.24 -6.37 -3.02
N GLU A 390 -22.78 -5.15 -2.99
CA GLU A 390 -24.05 -4.81 -2.34
C GLU A 390 -25.24 -5.58 -2.95
N VAL A 391 -25.43 -5.50 -4.28
CA VAL A 391 -26.54 -6.18 -4.97
C VAL A 391 -26.46 -7.70 -4.82
N PHE A 392 -25.29 -8.31 -5.03
CA PHE A 392 -25.14 -9.76 -4.91
C PHE A 392 -25.16 -10.25 -3.46
N GLY A 393 -24.63 -9.46 -2.53
CA GLY A 393 -24.75 -9.74 -1.10
C GLY A 393 -26.22 -9.70 -0.67
N SER A 394 -26.96 -8.65 -1.03
CA SER A 394 -28.39 -8.55 -0.74
C SER A 394 -29.24 -9.62 -1.44
N PHE A 395 -28.86 -10.10 -2.63
CA PHE A 395 -29.47 -11.27 -3.25
C PHE A 395 -29.20 -12.58 -2.48
N LEU A 396 -28.11 -12.67 -1.73
CA LEU A 396 -27.77 -13.82 -0.89
C LEU A 396 -28.28 -13.70 0.55
N PHE A 397 -28.75 -12.52 0.95
CA PHE A 397 -29.24 -12.26 2.30
C PHE A 397 -30.32 -13.25 2.73
N GLY A 398 -30.07 -13.93 3.85
CA GLY A 398 -30.97 -14.93 4.43
C GLY A 398 -30.82 -16.36 3.91
N LYS A 399 -30.09 -16.61 2.81
CA LYS A 399 -29.82 -17.97 2.30
C LYS A 399 -28.77 -18.66 3.17
N ARG A 400 -29.10 -19.84 3.70
CA ARG A 400 -28.28 -20.53 4.71
C ARG A 400 -27.71 -21.88 4.24
N ARG A 401 -28.09 -22.37 3.06
CA ARG A 401 -27.53 -23.62 2.51
C ARG A 401 -26.44 -23.32 1.50
N GLU A 402 -25.37 -24.09 1.56
CA GLU A 402 -24.22 -24.00 0.65
C GLU A 402 -24.65 -24.22 -0.82
N GLU A 403 -25.60 -25.14 -1.04
CA GLU A 403 -26.24 -25.39 -2.34
C GLU A 403 -26.85 -24.12 -2.97
N GLU A 404 -27.49 -23.25 -2.17
CA GLU A 404 -28.10 -22.00 -2.65
C GLU A 404 -27.05 -20.98 -3.09
N TRP A 405 -25.89 -21.00 -2.43
CA TRP A 405 -24.74 -20.15 -2.73
C TRP A 405 -23.97 -20.67 -3.94
N GLU A 406 -23.76 -21.98 -4.05
CA GLU A 406 -23.28 -22.61 -5.29
C GLU A 406 -24.18 -22.27 -6.48
N ASP A 407 -25.50 -22.35 -6.32
CA ASP A 407 -26.43 -22.04 -7.40
C ASP A 407 -26.46 -20.55 -7.75
N ALA A 408 -26.21 -19.66 -6.77
CA ALA A 408 -25.96 -18.26 -7.04
C ALA A 408 -24.66 -18.06 -7.84
N VAL A 409 -23.57 -18.75 -7.51
CA VAL A 409 -22.29 -18.74 -8.27
C VAL A 409 -22.49 -19.29 -9.69
N LYS A 410 -23.19 -20.42 -9.85
CA LYS A 410 -23.53 -20.99 -11.17
C LYS A 410 -24.39 -20.02 -11.99
N LYS A 411 -25.32 -19.29 -11.36
CA LYS A 411 -26.12 -18.23 -12.00
C LYS A 411 -25.27 -17.01 -12.35
N LEU A 412 -24.37 -16.54 -11.48
CA LEU A 412 -23.37 -15.50 -11.74
C LEU A 412 -22.51 -15.80 -12.98
N ARG A 413 -22.06 -17.06 -13.12
CA ARG A 413 -21.31 -17.55 -14.29
C ARG A 413 -22.16 -17.63 -15.58
N LEU A 414 -23.49 -17.46 -15.52
CA LEU A 414 -24.43 -17.65 -16.64
C LEU A 414 -25.29 -16.42 -16.98
N ILE A 415 -25.51 -15.49 -16.04
CA ILE A 415 -26.53 -14.44 -16.10
C ILE A 415 -25.89 -13.04 -15.96
N ARG A 416 -26.30 -12.10 -16.84
CA ARG A 416 -26.12 -10.67 -16.60
C ARG A 416 -27.25 -10.20 -15.66
N PRO A 417 -27.02 -9.75 -14.41
CA PRO A 417 -28.11 -9.36 -13.51
C PRO A 417 -28.87 -8.16 -14.06
N HIS A 418 -30.18 -8.07 -13.86
CA HIS A 418 -30.96 -6.98 -14.45
C HIS A 418 -30.63 -5.61 -13.82
N ASP A 419 -30.39 -5.56 -12.51
CA ASP A 419 -30.09 -4.31 -11.78
C ASP A 419 -28.69 -3.75 -12.14
N LEU A 420 -27.73 -4.65 -12.38
CA LEU A 420 -26.42 -4.30 -12.94
C LEU A 420 -26.49 -4.02 -14.46
N GLN A 421 -27.41 -4.66 -15.18
CA GLN A 421 -27.65 -4.33 -16.58
C GLN A 421 -28.07 -2.88 -16.70
N ASP A 422 -29.10 -2.39 -16.02
CA ASP A 422 -29.55 -1.01 -16.24
C ASP A 422 -28.47 0.05 -15.88
N VAL A 423 -27.65 -0.16 -14.83
CA VAL A 423 -26.54 0.77 -14.50
C VAL A 423 -25.43 0.77 -15.56
N LEU A 424 -25.09 -0.39 -16.15
CA LEU A 424 -24.10 -0.51 -17.22
C LEU A 424 -24.67 -0.15 -18.60
N LYS A 425 -25.97 -0.38 -18.80
CA LYS A 425 -26.75 -0.07 -20.00
C LYS A 425 -26.98 1.44 -20.14
N ILE A 426 -27.21 2.16 -19.04
CA ILE A 426 -27.15 3.63 -18.98
C ILE A 426 -25.79 4.20 -19.46
N SER A 427 -24.73 3.37 -19.45
CA SER A 427 -23.43 3.69 -20.05
C SER A 427 -23.22 3.09 -21.45
N TYR A 428 -23.89 1.99 -21.84
CA TYR A 428 -23.85 1.41 -23.20
C TYR A 428 -24.78 2.13 -24.20
N ASP A 429 -25.99 2.48 -23.78
CA ASP A 429 -27.01 3.14 -24.61
C ASP A 429 -26.59 4.57 -24.99
N GLY A 430 -25.76 5.21 -24.15
CA GLY A 430 -25.16 6.53 -24.37
C GLY A 430 -23.87 6.54 -25.19
N LEU A 431 -23.44 5.38 -25.71
CA LEU A 431 -22.36 5.26 -26.70
C LEU A 431 -22.98 5.27 -28.11
N ASP A 432 -22.21 5.67 -29.14
CA ASP A 432 -22.73 5.68 -30.51
C ASP A 432 -22.88 4.25 -31.10
N GLU A 433 -23.43 4.09 -32.32
CA GLU A 433 -23.66 2.76 -32.89
C GLU A 433 -22.38 2.08 -33.44
N GLU A 434 -21.35 2.85 -33.83
CA GLU A 434 -20.02 2.30 -34.14
C GLU A 434 -19.42 1.77 -32.83
N GLU A 435 -19.45 2.61 -31.79
CA GLU A 435 -19.03 2.28 -30.43
C GLU A 435 -19.77 1.06 -29.85
N LYS A 436 -21.10 0.99 -29.88
CA LYS A 436 -21.89 -0.15 -29.36
C LYS A 436 -21.56 -1.46 -30.05
N CYS A 437 -21.36 -1.44 -31.37
CA CYS A 437 -20.85 -2.61 -32.10
C CYS A 437 -19.45 -2.96 -31.59
N ILE A 438 -18.57 -1.96 -31.54
CA ILE A 438 -17.25 -2.07 -30.94
C ILE A 438 -17.32 -2.37 -29.43
N PHE A 439 -18.44 -2.44 -28.71
CA PHE A 439 -18.49 -2.78 -27.26
C PHE A 439 -18.78 -4.26 -26.99
N LEU A 440 -19.35 -4.98 -27.96
CA LEU A 440 -19.80 -6.34 -27.71
C LEU A 440 -18.64 -7.35 -27.68
N ASP A 441 -17.54 -7.11 -28.39
CA ASP A 441 -16.61 -8.20 -28.70
C ASP A 441 -15.27 -8.25 -27.90
N ILE A 442 -14.83 -7.25 -27.12
CA ILE A 442 -13.85 -7.51 -26.02
C ILE A 442 -14.63 -8.24 -24.92
N ALA A 443 -15.85 -7.76 -24.62
CA ALA A 443 -16.76 -8.40 -23.67
C ALA A 443 -17.10 -9.87 -24.05
N CYS A 444 -17.01 -10.24 -25.33
CA CYS A 444 -17.22 -11.62 -25.80
C CYS A 444 -15.95 -12.40 -26.20
N LEU A 445 -14.84 -11.76 -26.61
CA LEU A 445 -13.65 -12.46 -27.17
C LEU A 445 -12.33 -12.16 -26.46
N PHE A 446 -12.08 -10.91 -26.05
CA PHE A 446 -10.73 -10.48 -25.63
C PHE A 446 -10.55 -10.36 -24.10
N VAL A 447 -11.59 -10.13 -23.29
CA VAL A 447 -11.47 -10.12 -21.80
C VAL A 447 -10.85 -11.43 -21.30
N GLN A 448 -11.23 -12.57 -21.89
CA GLN A 448 -10.73 -13.89 -21.49
C GLN A 448 -9.25 -14.14 -21.83
N LYS A 449 -8.60 -13.27 -22.63
CA LYS A 449 -7.28 -13.52 -23.23
C LYS A 449 -6.12 -12.64 -22.74
N LYS A 450 -6.35 -11.74 -21.77
CA LYS A 450 -5.31 -10.86 -21.21
C LYS A 450 -4.50 -10.06 -22.26
N MET A 451 -5.12 -9.70 -23.38
CA MET A 451 -4.45 -8.97 -24.47
C MET A 451 -4.16 -7.52 -24.06
N LYS A 452 -2.97 -7.00 -24.38
CA LYS A 452 -2.57 -5.60 -24.09
C LYS A 452 -3.40 -4.62 -24.92
N ARG A 453 -3.65 -3.42 -24.38
CA ARG A 453 -4.43 -2.33 -25.00
C ARG A 453 -4.07 -2.10 -26.46
N ASP A 454 -2.78 -1.90 -26.71
CA ASP A 454 -2.20 -1.54 -28.01
C ASP A 454 -2.50 -2.61 -29.07
N GLY A 455 -2.29 -3.88 -28.73
CA GLY A 455 -2.63 -5.01 -29.59
C GLY A 455 -4.12 -5.16 -29.92
N VAL A 456 -5.02 -4.45 -29.21
CA VAL A 456 -6.44 -4.35 -29.57
C VAL A 456 -6.78 -3.07 -30.33
N ILE A 457 -6.03 -1.97 -30.12
CA ILE A 457 -6.05 -0.81 -31.02
C ILE A 457 -5.65 -1.26 -32.44
N ASP A 458 -4.58 -2.06 -32.55
CA ASP A 458 -4.08 -2.66 -33.80
C ASP A 458 -5.18 -3.46 -34.53
N VAL A 459 -5.92 -4.30 -33.80
CA VAL A 459 -7.04 -5.11 -34.33
C VAL A 459 -8.18 -4.23 -34.83
N LEU A 460 -8.58 -3.20 -34.08
CA LEU A 460 -9.67 -2.30 -34.47
C LEU A 460 -9.29 -1.44 -35.69
N ARG A 461 -8.09 -0.87 -35.65
CA ARG A 461 -7.51 -0.06 -36.73
C ARG A 461 -7.43 -0.88 -38.02
N GLY A 462 -6.90 -2.10 -37.95
CA GLY A 462 -6.87 -3.05 -39.07
C GLY A 462 -8.24 -3.53 -39.54
N CYS A 463 -9.24 -3.58 -38.66
CA CYS A 463 -10.62 -3.88 -39.05
C CYS A 463 -11.31 -2.74 -39.83
N GLY A 464 -10.81 -1.49 -39.68
CA GLY A 464 -11.33 -0.28 -40.34
C GLY A 464 -11.97 0.74 -39.40
N PHE A 465 -11.89 0.53 -38.07
CA PHE A 465 -12.51 1.37 -37.05
C PHE A 465 -11.50 2.35 -36.42
N ARG A 466 -11.98 3.43 -35.80
CA ARG A 466 -11.11 4.45 -35.14
C ARG A 466 -10.60 3.97 -33.78
N GLY A 467 -9.76 2.93 -33.78
CA GLY A 467 -9.36 2.14 -32.60
C GLY A 467 -8.92 2.92 -31.35
N GLU A 468 -8.26 4.06 -31.48
CA GLU A 468 -7.84 4.90 -30.35
C GLU A 468 -9.00 5.61 -29.65
N ILE A 469 -9.89 6.23 -30.44
CA ILE A 469 -11.09 6.90 -29.95
C ILE A 469 -12.03 5.85 -29.39
N ALA A 470 -12.27 4.79 -30.18
CA ALA A 470 -13.12 3.68 -29.81
C ALA A 470 -12.71 3.08 -28.45
N ILE A 471 -11.44 2.75 -28.20
CA ILE A 471 -10.99 2.16 -26.93
C ILE A 471 -11.13 3.08 -25.69
N THR A 472 -11.50 4.36 -25.87
CA THR A 472 -11.94 5.20 -24.73
C THR A 472 -13.40 5.00 -24.34
N GLY A 473 -14.30 4.68 -25.28
CA GLY A 473 -15.70 4.34 -24.99
C GLY A 473 -15.94 2.83 -24.89
N THR A 474 -15.40 2.06 -25.83
CA THR A 474 -15.88 0.73 -26.24
C THR A 474 -14.78 -0.22 -26.71
N ARG A 475 -15.11 -1.52 -26.69
CA ARG A 475 -14.16 -2.65 -26.61
C ARG A 475 -14.85 -3.95 -27.11
N CYS A 476 -14.65 -4.64 -28.25
CA CYS A 476 -13.90 -4.57 -29.52
C CYS A 476 -14.83 -5.20 -30.63
N VAL A 477 -14.29 -5.78 -31.73
CA VAL A 477 -14.98 -6.32 -32.95
C VAL A 477 -14.95 -7.86 -33.13
N GLN A 478 -15.99 -8.43 -33.75
CA GLN A 478 -16.24 -9.87 -33.98
C GLN A 478 -15.12 -10.66 -34.70
N GLY A 479 -14.93 -11.91 -34.25
CA GLY A 479 -14.01 -12.89 -34.81
C GLY A 479 -14.30 -14.33 -34.35
N ILE A 480 -13.81 -15.34 -35.07
CA ILE A 480 -13.91 -16.76 -34.66
C ILE A 480 -12.56 -17.22 -34.11
N VAL A 481 -12.59 -17.87 -32.95
CA VAL A 481 -11.42 -18.42 -32.26
C VAL A 481 -11.45 -19.94 -32.37
N LEU A 482 -10.34 -20.52 -32.82
CA LEU A 482 -10.07 -21.96 -32.75
C LEU A 482 -8.80 -22.16 -31.91
N ASP A 483 -8.97 -22.48 -30.62
CA ASP A 483 -7.86 -22.72 -29.70
C ASP A 483 -7.73 -24.21 -29.38
N PHE A 484 -6.49 -24.70 -29.40
CA PHE A 484 -6.11 -26.08 -29.17
C PHE A 484 -4.82 -26.08 -28.33
N GLU A 485 -4.98 -26.01 -27.01
CA GLU A 485 -3.84 -26.14 -26.08
C GLU A 485 -3.47 -27.62 -25.91
N GLU A 486 -2.18 -27.93 -25.99
CA GLU A 486 -1.66 -29.23 -25.56
C GLU A 486 -1.69 -29.32 -24.03
N GLU A 487 -2.64 -30.06 -23.46
CA GLU A 487 -2.57 -30.44 -22.04
C GLU A 487 -1.31 -31.28 -21.80
N ARG A 488 -0.41 -30.79 -20.93
CA ARG A 488 0.80 -31.51 -20.53
C ARG A 488 0.47 -32.68 -19.61
N PHE A 489 0.06 -33.81 -20.19
CA PHE A 489 -0.23 -35.06 -19.48
C PHE A 489 0.99 -35.60 -18.73
N TYR A 490 1.05 -35.38 -17.43
CA TYR A 490 1.81 -36.26 -16.53
C TYR A 490 1.06 -37.58 -16.35
N LYS A 491 1.78 -38.70 -16.46
CA LYS A 491 1.19 -40.05 -16.50
C LYS A 491 0.52 -40.44 -15.19
N GLY A 492 -0.79 -40.70 -15.23
CA GLY A 492 -1.56 -41.35 -14.16
C GLY A 492 -2.87 -41.93 -14.69
N LYS A 493 -3.14 -43.21 -14.43
CA LYS A 493 -4.39 -43.88 -14.85
C LYS A 493 -5.52 -43.58 -13.87
N PHE A 494 -6.70 -43.18 -14.35
CA PHE A 494 -7.96 -43.94 -14.24
C PHE A 494 -9.17 -43.11 -14.76
N GLY A 495 -10.20 -43.80 -15.26
CA GLY A 495 -11.57 -43.28 -15.35
C GLY A 495 -11.92 -42.44 -16.58
N SER A 496 -12.82 -42.96 -17.41
CA SER A 496 -13.36 -42.29 -18.61
C SER A 496 -14.19 -41.03 -18.28
N VAL A 497 -13.67 -39.84 -18.57
CA VAL A 497 -14.44 -38.59 -18.59
C VAL A 497 -14.07 -37.76 -19.83
N PHE A 498 -14.98 -37.67 -20.80
CA PHE A 498 -14.87 -36.70 -21.91
C PHE A 498 -14.89 -35.26 -21.35
N PRO A 499 -14.06 -34.33 -21.85
CA PRO A 499 -14.00 -32.96 -21.32
C PRO A 499 -15.33 -32.19 -21.41
N LYS A 500 -16.05 -32.08 -20.27
CA LYS A 500 -17.30 -31.30 -20.13
C LYS A 500 -17.05 -29.77 -20.06
N LYS A 501 -16.11 -29.24 -20.86
CA LYS A 501 -15.82 -27.79 -21.00
C LYS A 501 -16.16 -27.28 -22.41
N PHE A 502 -17.43 -27.40 -22.78
CA PHE A 502 -18.02 -26.64 -23.89
C PHE A 502 -19.17 -25.78 -23.35
N GLN A 503 -18.93 -24.49 -23.14
CA GLN A 503 -19.99 -23.53 -22.83
C GLN A 503 -20.59 -22.98 -24.14
N TRP A 504 -21.92 -22.98 -24.25
CA TRP A 504 -22.65 -22.61 -25.47
C TRP A 504 -23.33 -21.26 -25.32
N ARG A 505 -23.39 -20.49 -26.42
CA ARG A 505 -24.29 -19.34 -26.58
C ARG A 505 -25.15 -19.49 -27.86
N PRO A 506 -26.37 -18.94 -27.91
CA PRO A 506 -27.39 -19.43 -28.86
C PRO A 506 -27.13 -19.16 -30.34
N SER A 507 -26.40 -18.09 -30.68
CA SER A 507 -26.18 -17.61 -32.05
C SER A 507 -25.24 -18.47 -32.91
N LEU A 508 -24.51 -19.42 -32.32
CA LEU A 508 -23.47 -20.21 -33.01
C LEU A 508 -23.91 -21.65 -33.37
N ARG A 509 -25.21 -21.97 -33.32
CA ARG A 509 -25.75 -23.32 -33.58
C ARG A 509 -25.25 -23.94 -34.90
N ASN A 510 -25.24 -23.18 -36.00
CA ASN A 510 -24.98 -23.74 -37.34
C ASN A 510 -23.49 -24.10 -37.55
N ILE A 511 -22.56 -23.21 -37.16
CA ILE A 511 -21.12 -23.40 -37.39
C ILE A 511 -20.56 -24.54 -36.53
N SER A 512 -20.98 -24.64 -35.26
CA SER A 512 -20.56 -25.77 -34.41
C SER A 512 -21.14 -27.10 -34.89
N CYS A 513 -22.34 -27.11 -35.48
CA CYS A 513 -22.89 -28.30 -36.11
C CYS A 513 -22.04 -28.74 -37.31
N TYR A 514 -21.69 -27.81 -38.21
CA TYR A 514 -20.82 -28.08 -39.36
C TYR A 514 -19.45 -28.65 -38.95
N ILE A 515 -18.76 -28.02 -37.97
CA ILE A 515 -17.46 -28.50 -37.48
C ILE A 515 -17.59 -29.88 -36.82
N LYS A 516 -18.64 -30.12 -36.02
CA LYS A 516 -18.92 -31.46 -35.48
C LYS A 516 -19.25 -32.50 -36.55
N GLN A 517 -19.83 -32.10 -37.67
CA GLN A 517 -20.15 -32.98 -38.79
C GLN A 517 -18.87 -33.33 -39.58
N CYS A 518 -17.97 -32.36 -39.82
CA CYS A 518 -16.64 -32.63 -40.34
C CYS A 518 -15.85 -33.60 -39.44
N LEU A 519 -15.87 -33.41 -38.12
CA LEU A 519 -15.21 -34.29 -37.15
C LEU A 519 -15.85 -35.69 -37.07
N LYS A 520 -17.18 -35.81 -37.23
CA LYS A 520 -17.88 -37.11 -37.26
C LYS A 520 -17.70 -37.90 -38.56
N ASN A 521 -17.36 -37.24 -39.66
CA ASN A 521 -17.25 -37.87 -40.98
C ASN A 521 -15.90 -38.58 -41.21
N HIS A 522 -14.97 -38.52 -40.25
CA HIS A 522 -13.80 -39.39 -40.21
C HIS A 522 -14.02 -40.48 -39.16
N PRO A 523 -13.92 -41.78 -39.50
CA PRO A 523 -13.94 -42.86 -38.52
C PRO A 523 -12.69 -42.76 -37.63
N GLU A 524 -12.81 -43.19 -36.37
CA GLU A 524 -11.69 -43.21 -35.42
C GLU A 524 -10.55 -44.11 -35.96
N PRO A 525 -9.32 -43.59 -36.16
CA PRO A 525 -8.19 -44.44 -36.43
C PRO A 525 -7.90 -45.29 -35.18
N GLN A 526 -7.72 -46.60 -35.38
CA GLN A 526 -7.27 -47.48 -34.30
C GLN A 526 -5.87 -47.04 -33.83
N ALA A 527 -5.60 -47.22 -32.53
CA ALA A 527 -4.53 -46.49 -31.86
C ALA A 527 -3.10 -46.86 -32.34
N GLU A 528 -2.49 -45.95 -33.09
CA GLU A 528 -1.05 -45.88 -33.33
C GLU A 528 -0.52 -44.48 -32.92
N GLU A 529 0.78 -44.37 -32.62
CA GLU A 529 1.34 -43.20 -31.95
C GLU A 529 1.63 -42.00 -32.89
N ASN A 530 1.47 -40.78 -32.38
CA ASN A 530 1.94 -39.51 -32.97
C ASN A 530 1.35 -39.07 -34.32
N THR A 531 0.05 -39.21 -34.55
CA THR A 531 -0.64 -38.44 -35.62
C THR A 531 -0.81 -36.96 -35.23
N GLU A 532 0.01 -36.06 -35.79
CA GLU A 532 -0.22 -34.61 -35.70
C GLU A 532 -1.64 -34.24 -36.19
N PHE A 533 -2.39 -33.42 -35.44
CA PHE A 533 -3.72 -32.99 -35.87
C PHE A 533 -3.63 -31.95 -37.00
N VAL A 534 -4.02 -32.35 -38.21
CA VAL A 534 -3.93 -31.52 -39.42
C VAL A 534 -5.29 -30.90 -39.76
N LEU A 535 -5.34 -29.57 -39.84
CA LEU A 535 -6.56 -28.84 -40.23
C LEU A 535 -6.52 -28.52 -41.74
N HIS A 536 -7.45 -29.07 -42.51
CA HIS A 536 -7.54 -28.80 -43.95
C HIS A 536 -8.21 -27.45 -44.24
N THR A 537 -7.57 -26.61 -45.06
CA THR A 537 -8.07 -25.25 -45.37
C THR A 537 -9.38 -25.21 -46.13
N LYS A 538 -9.78 -26.31 -46.80
CA LYS A 538 -11.12 -26.46 -47.39
C LYS A 538 -12.26 -26.22 -46.38
N SER A 539 -12.01 -26.50 -45.10
CA SER A 539 -12.98 -26.28 -44.01
C SER A 539 -13.40 -24.80 -43.87
N PHE A 540 -12.58 -23.87 -44.36
CA PHE A 540 -12.85 -22.43 -44.35
C PHE A 540 -13.52 -21.91 -45.64
N GLU A 541 -13.65 -22.71 -46.70
CA GLU A 541 -14.28 -22.28 -47.96
C GLU A 541 -15.73 -21.74 -47.79
N PRO A 542 -16.57 -22.28 -46.89
CA PRO A 542 -17.88 -21.69 -46.59
C PRO A 542 -17.83 -20.42 -45.73
N MET A 543 -16.69 -20.09 -45.11
CA MET A 543 -16.57 -19.03 -44.10
C MET A 543 -16.20 -17.68 -44.72
N VAL A 544 -16.95 -17.26 -45.75
CA VAL A 544 -16.65 -16.10 -46.60
C VAL A 544 -16.46 -14.78 -45.84
N ASN A 545 -17.18 -14.59 -44.73
CA ASN A 545 -17.13 -13.37 -43.91
C ASN A 545 -16.08 -13.45 -42.76
N LEU A 546 -15.13 -14.39 -42.79
CA LEU A 546 -14.17 -14.58 -41.69
C LEU A 546 -13.09 -13.48 -41.66
N ARG A 547 -13.22 -12.53 -40.74
CA ARG A 547 -12.32 -11.36 -40.61
C ARG A 547 -11.16 -11.54 -39.62
N GLN A 548 -11.28 -12.44 -38.66
CA GLN A 548 -10.22 -12.76 -37.70
C GLN A 548 -10.07 -14.29 -37.59
N LEU A 549 -8.84 -14.78 -37.56
CA LEU A 549 -8.51 -16.21 -37.40
C LEU A 549 -7.34 -16.38 -36.45
N GLN A 550 -7.57 -17.10 -35.34
CA GLN A 550 -6.52 -17.59 -34.45
C GLN A 550 -6.36 -19.09 -34.63
N ILE A 551 -5.11 -19.55 -34.79
CA ILE A 551 -4.73 -20.97 -34.86
C ILE A 551 -3.42 -21.13 -34.06
N ASN A 552 -3.49 -21.73 -32.87
CA ASN A 552 -2.28 -21.98 -32.08
C ASN A 552 -1.80 -23.43 -32.28
N ASN A 553 -0.49 -23.64 -32.43
CA ASN A 553 0.21 -24.93 -32.42
C ASN A 553 -0.24 -25.99 -33.47
N LEU A 554 -1.23 -25.71 -34.31
CA LEU A 554 -1.74 -26.64 -35.33
C LEU A 554 -1.03 -26.52 -36.68
N LYS A 555 -1.12 -27.61 -37.44
CA LYS A 555 -0.63 -27.75 -38.82
C LYS A 555 -1.77 -27.55 -39.82
N LEU A 556 -1.77 -26.44 -40.55
CA LEU A 556 -2.69 -26.24 -41.68
C LEU A 556 -2.17 -26.97 -42.92
N GLN A 557 -3.07 -27.65 -43.65
CA GLN A 557 -2.73 -28.28 -44.94
C GLN A 557 -3.69 -27.85 -46.05
N GLY A 558 -3.12 -27.17 -47.06
CA GLY A 558 -3.82 -26.69 -48.24
C GLY A 558 -3.29 -25.33 -48.69
N LYS A 559 -4.05 -24.59 -49.53
CA LYS A 559 -3.52 -23.44 -50.29
C LYS A 559 -4.30 -22.14 -50.16
N PHE A 560 -5.39 -22.11 -49.38
CA PHE A 560 -6.32 -20.98 -49.28
C PHE A 560 -6.51 -20.50 -47.84
N LEU A 561 -6.75 -19.20 -47.70
CA LEU A 561 -7.29 -18.52 -46.52
C LEU A 561 -8.48 -17.66 -47.00
N PRO A 562 -9.50 -17.38 -46.17
CA PRO A 562 -10.63 -16.52 -46.55
C PRO A 562 -10.19 -15.12 -47.01
N SER A 563 -10.89 -14.58 -48.01
CA SER A 563 -10.51 -13.32 -48.67
C SER A 563 -10.77 -12.06 -47.84
N GLU A 564 -11.76 -12.07 -46.95
CA GLU A 564 -12.04 -10.97 -46.01
C GLU A 564 -11.14 -10.98 -44.76
N LEU A 565 -10.15 -11.88 -44.66
CA LEU A 565 -9.35 -12.02 -43.44
C LEU A 565 -8.45 -10.80 -43.19
N LYS A 566 -8.72 -10.10 -42.09
CA LYS A 566 -8.03 -8.87 -41.66
C LYS A 566 -6.99 -9.09 -40.56
N TRP A 567 -7.19 -10.10 -39.71
CA TRP A 567 -6.26 -10.47 -38.63
C TRP A 567 -6.00 -11.98 -38.64
N LEU A 568 -4.71 -12.36 -38.65
CA LEU A 568 -4.27 -13.74 -38.55
C LEU A 568 -3.22 -13.89 -37.44
N GLN A 569 -3.56 -14.63 -36.39
CA GLN A 569 -2.56 -15.17 -35.45
C GLN A 569 -2.36 -16.67 -35.73
N TRP A 570 -1.14 -17.06 -36.07
CA TRP A 570 -0.70 -18.44 -36.11
C TRP A 570 0.53 -18.65 -35.21
N GLN A 571 0.28 -18.70 -33.90
CA GLN A 571 1.34 -18.90 -32.90
C GLN A 571 1.90 -20.31 -33.00
N GLY A 572 3.22 -20.43 -32.96
CA GLY A 572 3.90 -21.73 -33.04
C GLY A 572 3.78 -22.39 -34.41
N CYS A 573 3.74 -21.61 -35.50
CA CYS A 573 3.60 -22.14 -36.85
C CYS A 573 4.69 -23.19 -37.13
N PRO A 574 4.32 -24.43 -37.53
CA PRO A 574 5.27 -25.53 -37.73
C PRO A 574 5.96 -25.48 -39.11
N LEU A 575 5.73 -24.43 -39.89
CA LEU A 575 6.28 -24.25 -41.23
C LEU A 575 7.64 -23.52 -41.17
N GLU A 576 8.57 -23.96 -42.00
CA GLU A 576 9.86 -23.28 -42.22
C GLU A 576 9.71 -22.03 -43.09
N ARG A 577 8.75 -22.04 -44.02
CA ARG A 577 8.45 -20.99 -45.01
C ARG A 577 6.95 -21.02 -45.36
N MET A 578 6.30 -19.87 -45.58
CA MET A 578 4.85 -19.83 -45.85
C MET A 578 4.51 -20.24 -47.30
N PRO A 579 3.64 -21.25 -47.53
CA PRO A 579 3.37 -21.83 -48.86
C PRO A 579 2.26 -21.12 -49.67
N LEU A 580 1.88 -19.89 -49.29
CA LEU A 580 0.74 -19.18 -49.87
C LEU A 580 1.09 -18.58 -51.25
N LYS A 581 0.30 -18.91 -52.28
CA LYS A 581 0.39 -18.25 -53.60
C LYS A 581 -0.08 -16.79 -53.59
N SER A 582 -0.90 -16.42 -52.61
CA SER A 582 -1.47 -15.08 -52.44
C SER A 582 -1.97 -14.92 -51.01
N TRP A 583 -1.67 -13.77 -50.39
CA TRP A 583 -2.24 -13.39 -49.10
C TRP A 583 -3.64 -12.79 -49.26
N PRO A 584 -4.49 -12.79 -48.20
CA PRO A 584 -5.76 -12.05 -48.20
C PRO A 584 -5.51 -10.55 -48.43
N GLY A 585 -6.33 -9.92 -49.28
CA GLY A 585 -6.12 -8.52 -49.68
C GLY A 585 -6.34 -7.50 -48.56
N GLU A 586 -7.20 -7.83 -47.60
CA GLU A 586 -7.55 -6.99 -46.45
C GLU A 586 -6.71 -7.26 -45.19
N LEU A 587 -5.67 -8.11 -45.28
CA LEU A 587 -4.86 -8.51 -44.11
C LEU A 587 -4.07 -7.33 -43.55
N ALA A 588 -4.46 -6.88 -42.36
CA ALA A 588 -3.87 -5.76 -41.63
C ALA A 588 -2.95 -6.20 -40.48
N VAL A 589 -3.15 -7.40 -39.91
CA VAL A 589 -2.29 -7.90 -38.81
C VAL A 589 -1.90 -9.35 -39.06
N LEU A 590 -0.60 -9.63 -38.93
CA LEU A 590 -0.01 -10.96 -39.00
C LEU A 590 0.84 -11.23 -37.76
N ASP A 591 0.38 -12.12 -36.89
CA ASP A 591 1.09 -12.57 -35.70
C ASP A 591 1.51 -14.03 -35.86
N LEU A 592 2.82 -14.24 -35.99
CA LEU A 592 3.47 -15.54 -36.16
C LEU A 592 4.41 -15.84 -34.98
N LYS A 593 4.15 -15.28 -33.80
CA LYS A 593 5.03 -15.44 -32.63
C LYS A 593 5.30 -16.90 -32.26
N ASN A 594 6.47 -17.15 -31.68
CA ASN A 594 6.96 -18.48 -31.28
C ASN A 594 7.08 -19.52 -32.43
N SER A 595 7.11 -19.11 -33.70
CA SER A 595 7.25 -20.03 -34.84
C SER A 595 8.68 -20.55 -34.97
N LYS A 596 9.05 -21.51 -34.11
CA LYS A 596 10.43 -22.00 -33.89
C LYS A 596 11.14 -22.55 -35.13
N LYS A 597 10.41 -22.96 -36.17
CA LYS A 597 10.97 -23.49 -37.43
C LYS A 597 11.11 -22.44 -38.54
N MET A 598 10.50 -21.26 -38.39
CA MET A 598 10.42 -20.25 -39.45
C MET A 598 11.80 -19.69 -39.79
N GLU A 599 12.33 -20.01 -40.98
CA GLU A 599 13.59 -19.49 -41.49
C GLU A 599 13.40 -18.15 -42.21
N THR A 600 12.34 -18.07 -43.04
CA THR A 600 12.01 -16.94 -43.92
C THR A 600 10.49 -16.84 -44.13
N LEU A 601 9.95 -15.63 -44.00
CA LEU A 601 8.49 -15.40 -44.11
C LEU A 601 7.96 -15.65 -45.52
N TRP A 602 8.62 -15.08 -46.54
CA TRP A 602 8.40 -15.34 -47.96
C TRP A 602 9.71 -15.20 -48.75
N GLY A 603 9.80 -15.90 -49.89
CA GLY A 603 11.01 -15.94 -50.72
C GLY A 603 11.39 -14.59 -51.32
N TRP A 604 12.70 -14.38 -51.55
CA TRP A 604 13.29 -13.09 -51.93
C TRP A 604 13.00 -12.64 -53.38
N ASN A 605 12.40 -13.50 -54.20
CA ASN A 605 12.06 -13.17 -55.59
C ASN A 605 10.70 -12.45 -55.62
N GLY A 606 10.70 -11.17 -56.00
CA GLY A 606 9.56 -10.22 -55.93
C GLY A 606 8.37 -10.49 -56.86
N HIS A 607 7.94 -11.74 -57.03
CA HIS A 607 6.78 -12.14 -57.82
C HIS A 607 5.59 -12.63 -56.97
N ASN A 608 5.77 -12.79 -55.65
CA ASN A 608 4.70 -13.15 -54.72
C ASN A 608 3.90 -11.92 -54.29
N LYS A 609 2.57 -12.03 -54.22
CA LYS A 609 1.68 -10.94 -53.79
C LYS A 609 1.75 -10.71 -52.28
N VAL A 610 2.69 -9.87 -51.85
CA VAL A 610 2.83 -9.33 -50.48
C VAL A 610 1.52 -8.63 -50.04
N PRO A 611 1.06 -8.78 -48.77
CA PRO A 611 -0.14 -8.13 -48.27
C PRO A 611 0.02 -6.61 -48.17
N GLN A 612 -0.58 -5.87 -49.10
CA GLN A 612 -0.39 -4.42 -49.24
C GLN A 612 -0.94 -3.61 -48.06
N LYS A 613 -2.03 -4.09 -47.44
CA LYS A 613 -2.71 -3.45 -46.30
C LYS A 613 -2.12 -3.83 -44.94
N LEU A 614 -1.00 -4.58 -44.89
CA LEU A 614 -0.42 -5.03 -43.62
C LEU A 614 0.07 -3.83 -42.79
N MET A 615 -0.40 -3.76 -41.54
CA MET A 615 -0.15 -2.70 -40.55
C MET A 615 0.73 -3.18 -39.41
N VAL A 616 0.55 -4.43 -38.94
CA VAL A 616 1.34 -4.99 -37.83
C VAL A 616 1.89 -6.37 -38.22
N LEU A 617 3.19 -6.53 -38.06
CA LEU A 617 3.91 -7.80 -38.24
C LEU A 617 4.60 -8.21 -36.93
N ASN A 618 4.11 -9.26 -36.29
CA ASN A 618 4.74 -9.86 -35.10
C ASN A 618 5.39 -11.19 -35.46
N LEU A 619 6.72 -11.25 -35.31
CA LEU A 619 7.58 -12.41 -35.51
C LEU A 619 8.38 -12.74 -34.24
N SER A 620 7.99 -12.21 -33.08
CA SER A 620 8.70 -12.43 -31.82
C SER A 620 8.88 -13.93 -31.50
N ASN A 621 10.04 -14.29 -30.96
CA ASN A 621 10.45 -15.66 -30.65
C ASN A 621 10.54 -16.61 -31.87
N CYS A 622 10.61 -16.09 -33.11
CA CYS A 622 11.00 -16.87 -34.28
C CYS A 622 12.52 -17.10 -34.30
N ILE A 623 13.00 -17.97 -33.40
CA ILE A 623 14.43 -18.17 -33.11
C ILE A 623 15.31 -18.56 -34.32
N GLN A 624 14.72 -19.15 -35.38
CA GLN A 624 15.43 -19.54 -36.62
C GLN A 624 15.35 -18.49 -37.75
N LEU A 625 14.69 -17.35 -37.55
CA LEU A 625 14.52 -16.32 -38.58
C LEU A 625 15.89 -15.67 -38.88
N THR A 626 16.50 -16.02 -40.01
CA THR A 626 17.87 -15.59 -40.34
C THR A 626 17.96 -14.18 -40.92
N ALA A 627 16.91 -13.75 -41.62
CA ALA A 627 16.79 -12.44 -42.24
C ALA A 627 15.31 -12.01 -42.40
N ILE A 628 15.06 -10.71 -42.37
CA ILE A 628 13.77 -10.11 -42.77
C ILE A 628 13.63 -10.23 -44.30
N PRO A 629 12.46 -10.60 -44.85
CA PRO A 629 12.25 -10.63 -46.30
C PRO A 629 12.21 -9.23 -46.92
N ASP A 630 12.02 -9.14 -48.24
CA ASP A 630 11.59 -7.89 -48.85
C ASP A 630 10.19 -7.48 -48.33
N LEU A 631 10.09 -6.22 -47.90
CA LEU A 631 8.88 -5.57 -47.40
C LEU A 631 8.34 -4.50 -48.36
N SER A 632 8.93 -4.32 -49.54
CA SER A 632 8.61 -3.27 -50.54
C SER A 632 7.11 -3.10 -50.85
N GLY A 633 6.33 -4.18 -50.74
CA GLY A 633 4.87 -4.18 -50.96
C GLY A 633 3.99 -3.81 -49.75
N CYS A 634 4.52 -3.79 -48.53
CA CYS A 634 3.74 -3.55 -47.28
C CYS A 634 3.49 -2.06 -47.03
N GLN A 635 2.67 -1.41 -47.86
CA GLN A 635 2.52 0.06 -47.90
C GLN A 635 1.83 0.69 -46.67
N CYS A 636 1.27 -0.10 -45.75
CA CYS A 636 0.55 0.40 -44.57
C CYS A 636 1.23 0.07 -43.23
N LEU A 637 2.48 -0.41 -43.24
CA LEU A 637 3.13 -1.00 -42.07
C LEU A 637 3.46 0.04 -40.98
N GLU A 638 2.88 -0.16 -39.80
CA GLU A 638 2.96 0.74 -38.63
C GLU A 638 3.85 0.18 -37.51
N LYS A 639 3.95 -1.16 -37.42
CA LYS A 639 4.68 -1.84 -36.34
C LYS A 639 5.34 -3.14 -36.77
N ILE A 640 6.61 -3.33 -36.37
CA ILE A 640 7.36 -4.57 -36.53
C ILE A 640 7.88 -5.02 -35.16
N ASP A 641 7.49 -6.23 -34.74
CA ASP A 641 8.00 -6.90 -33.54
C ASP A 641 8.81 -8.14 -33.90
N LEU A 642 10.09 -8.12 -33.53
CA LEU A 642 11.09 -9.17 -33.74
C LEU A 642 11.77 -9.56 -32.42
N GLU A 643 11.15 -9.31 -31.26
CA GLU A 643 11.75 -9.66 -29.97
C GLU A 643 12.18 -11.14 -29.93
N ASN A 644 13.42 -11.42 -29.52
CA ASN A 644 13.98 -12.76 -29.36
C ASN A 644 14.09 -13.58 -30.67
N CYS A 645 14.25 -12.91 -31.82
CA CYS A 645 14.72 -13.52 -33.06
C CYS A 645 16.24 -13.73 -33.01
N ILE A 646 16.68 -14.74 -32.25
CA ILE A 646 18.11 -14.95 -31.90
C ILE A 646 18.99 -14.99 -33.16
N ASN A 647 18.68 -15.86 -34.13
CA ASN A 647 19.47 -16.07 -35.35
C ASN A 647 19.34 -14.97 -36.42
N LEU A 648 18.70 -13.84 -36.11
CA LEU A 648 18.55 -12.73 -37.05
C LEU A 648 19.89 -12.05 -37.30
N THR A 649 20.50 -12.31 -38.46
CA THR A 649 21.82 -11.76 -38.83
C THR A 649 21.74 -10.46 -39.61
N LYS A 650 20.66 -10.27 -40.40
CA LYS A 650 20.53 -9.16 -41.37
C LYS A 650 19.10 -8.62 -41.43
N ILE A 651 19.00 -7.29 -41.41
CA ILE A 651 17.82 -6.54 -41.85
C ILE A 651 18.03 -6.17 -43.32
N HIS A 652 17.05 -6.46 -44.17
CA HIS A 652 17.16 -6.22 -45.60
C HIS A 652 17.00 -4.72 -45.95
N GLU A 653 17.79 -4.22 -46.90
CA GLU A 653 17.82 -2.80 -47.30
C GLU A 653 16.46 -2.27 -47.81
N SER A 654 15.53 -3.16 -48.16
CA SER A 654 14.15 -2.80 -48.50
C SER A 654 13.48 -1.92 -47.44
N ILE A 655 13.87 -2.04 -46.16
CA ILE A 655 13.33 -1.23 -45.06
C ILE A 655 13.47 0.29 -45.28
N GLY A 656 14.35 0.74 -46.18
CA GLY A 656 14.37 2.13 -46.66
C GLY A 656 14.51 2.30 -48.18
N LYS A 657 14.25 1.26 -48.98
CA LYS A 657 14.06 1.35 -50.45
C LYS A 657 12.58 1.40 -50.86
N LEU A 658 11.68 1.46 -49.88
CA LEU A 658 10.26 1.72 -50.11
C LEU A 658 10.08 3.09 -50.80
N PRO A 659 9.09 3.25 -51.69
CA PRO A 659 9.15 4.26 -52.74
C PRO A 659 9.17 5.70 -52.23
N GLN A 660 10.20 6.45 -52.65
CA GLN A 660 10.41 7.88 -52.33
C GLN A 660 9.38 8.81 -52.99
N SER A 661 8.39 8.27 -53.73
CA SER A 661 7.20 8.99 -54.20
C SER A 661 6.18 9.26 -53.08
N ILE A 662 6.66 9.97 -52.04
CA ILE A 662 5.95 11.01 -51.30
C ILE A 662 4.78 10.54 -50.38
N PHE A 663 5.10 10.45 -49.08
CA PHE A 663 4.18 10.46 -47.90
C PHE A 663 3.26 9.25 -47.58
N ARG A 664 3.69 7.97 -47.71
CA ARG A 664 2.86 6.84 -47.19
C ARG A 664 3.48 5.74 -46.31
N LEU A 665 4.79 5.67 -46.14
CA LEU A 665 5.40 4.90 -45.04
C LEU A 665 5.84 5.79 -43.86
N THR A 666 5.21 6.96 -43.78
CA THR A 666 5.17 7.91 -42.67
C THR A 666 4.32 7.37 -41.50
N LYS A 667 4.52 6.09 -41.15
CA LYS A 667 3.58 5.26 -40.39
C LYS A 667 4.26 4.26 -39.46
N LEU A 668 5.49 3.81 -39.78
CA LEU A 668 6.23 2.88 -38.91
C LEU A 668 6.69 3.61 -37.65
N GLU A 669 5.85 3.58 -36.61
CA GLU A 669 6.03 4.26 -35.33
C GLU A 669 6.90 3.42 -34.36
N GLN A 670 6.88 2.09 -34.48
CA GLN A 670 7.57 1.18 -33.54
C GLN A 670 8.37 0.08 -34.28
N LEU A 671 9.68 0.01 -33.99
CA LEU A 671 10.59 -1.03 -34.47
C LEU A 671 11.29 -1.72 -33.28
N VAL A 672 10.83 -2.94 -32.98
CA VAL A 672 11.22 -3.71 -31.80
C VAL A 672 12.17 -4.85 -32.21
N LEU A 673 13.46 -4.64 -32.00
CA LEU A 673 14.59 -5.52 -32.33
C LEU A 673 15.28 -6.03 -31.06
N LYS A 674 14.50 -6.41 -30.04
CA LYS A 674 14.97 -6.85 -28.72
C LYS A 674 15.56 -8.28 -28.82
N ARG A 675 16.62 -8.61 -28.07
CA ARG A 675 17.24 -9.95 -27.97
C ARG A 675 17.70 -10.60 -29.30
N CYS A 676 18.03 -9.79 -30.30
CA CYS A 676 18.56 -10.23 -31.59
C CYS A 676 20.10 -10.40 -31.50
N GLN A 677 20.54 -11.52 -30.93
CA GLN A 677 21.94 -11.72 -30.49
C GLN A 677 22.97 -11.78 -31.64
N TYR A 678 22.57 -12.16 -32.86
CA TYR A 678 23.46 -12.19 -34.03
C TYR A 678 23.35 -10.95 -34.94
N LEU A 679 22.51 -9.96 -34.60
CA LEU A 679 22.32 -8.74 -35.40
C LEU A 679 23.44 -7.72 -35.13
N ARG A 680 24.53 -7.78 -35.92
CA ARG A 680 25.74 -6.96 -35.70
C ARG A 680 25.62 -5.49 -36.15
N ARG A 681 24.88 -5.21 -37.22
CA ARG A 681 24.73 -3.86 -37.81
C ARG A 681 23.31 -3.64 -38.33
N LEU A 682 22.88 -2.37 -38.37
CA LEU A 682 21.65 -1.92 -39.03
C LEU A 682 21.99 -1.27 -40.38
N PRO A 683 21.10 -1.35 -41.40
CA PRO A 683 21.36 -0.74 -42.70
C PRO A 683 21.22 0.79 -42.66
N ASN A 684 22.04 1.51 -43.41
CA ASN A 684 21.96 2.98 -43.53
C ASN A 684 20.59 3.48 -44.05
N SER A 685 19.84 2.61 -44.73
CA SER A 685 18.47 2.89 -45.18
C SER A 685 17.48 3.08 -44.02
N LEU A 686 17.85 2.73 -42.77
CA LEU A 686 17.06 2.97 -41.56
C LEU A 686 16.70 4.47 -41.39
N GLY A 687 17.60 5.38 -41.78
CA GLY A 687 17.39 6.82 -41.64
C GLY A 687 16.22 7.39 -42.46
N HIS A 688 15.66 6.62 -43.40
CA HIS A 688 14.49 7.04 -44.18
C HIS A 688 13.15 6.85 -43.41
N LEU A 689 13.17 6.25 -42.21
CA LEU A 689 11.99 5.95 -41.39
C LEU A 689 11.54 7.17 -40.57
N CYS A 690 11.25 8.30 -41.22
CA CYS A 690 11.06 9.60 -40.56
C CYS A 690 9.89 9.68 -39.55
N SER A 691 9.05 8.67 -39.42
CA SER A 691 7.93 8.60 -38.44
C SER A 691 8.18 7.67 -37.26
N LEU A 692 9.38 7.08 -37.15
CA LEU A 692 9.71 6.17 -36.05
C LEU A 692 9.78 6.91 -34.71
N GLN A 693 9.07 6.41 -33.69
CA GLN A 693 8.98 6.94 -32.33
C GLN A 693 9.73 6.06 -31.31
N GLU A 694 9.55 4.73 -31.35
CA GLU A 694 10.35 3.76 -30.57
C GLU A 694 11.31 2.98 -31.48
N LEU A 695 12.62 3.10 -31.21
CA LEU A 695 13.64 2.17 -31.69
C LEU A 695 14.26 1.45 -30.49
N SER A 696 14.00 0.15 -30.36
CA SER A 696 14.52 -0.63 -29.24
C SER A 696 15.27 -1.88 -29.69
N LEU A 697 16.54 -1.92 -29.31
CA LEU A 697 17.54 -2.97 -29.60
C LEU A 697 17.96 -3.69 -28.31
N TYR A 698 17.09 -3.69 -27.29
CA TYR A 698 17.38 -4.21 -25.95
C TYR A 698 18.04 -5.60 -25.99
N HIS A 699 19.27 -5.71 -25.48
CA HIS A 699 20.04 -6.94 -25.39
C HIS A 699 20.33 -7.64 -26.73
N SER A 700 20.56 -6.87 -27.79
CA SER A 700 20.92 -7.34 -29.13
C SER A 700 22.41 -7.23 -29.43
N GLY A 701 22.89 -7.97 -30.43
CA GLY A 701 24.31 -8.13 -30.78
C GLY A 701 24.97 -6.94 -31.48
N LEU A 702 24.41 -5.73 -31.37
CA LEU A 702 24.81 -4.56 -32.16
C LEU A 702 26.24 -4.11 -31.82
N GLU A 703 27.07 -3.94 -32.85
CA GLU A 703 28.45 -3.45 -32.76
C GLU A 703 28.52 -1.93 -33.00
N GLU A 704 27.75 -1.44 -33.97
CA GLU A 704 27.76 -0.05 -34.44
C GLU A 704 26.34 0.39 -34.81
N LEU A 705 25.98 1.63 -34.44
CA LEU A 705 24.76 2.30 -34.85
C LEU A 705 25.06 3.19 -36.08
N PRO A 706 24.32 3.11 -37.19
CA PRO A 706 24.67 3.82 -38.42
C PRO A 706 24.42 5.32 -38.29
N GLU A 707 25.26 6.16 -38.93
CA GLU A 707 25.13 7.63 -38.88
C GLU A 707 23.74 8.12 -39.34
N SER A 708 23.09 7.38 -40.25
CA SER A 708 21.73 7.64 -40.71
C SER A 708 20.67 7.68 -39.60
N VAL A 709 20.96 7.17 -38.39
CA VAL A 709 20.04 7.21 -37.24
C VAL A 709 19.61 8.65 -36.91
N GLY A 710 20.49 9.64 -37.10
CA GLY A 710 20.19 11.06 -36.85
C GLY A 710 19.17 11.69 -37.81
N SER A 711 18.71 10.97 -38.83
CA SER A 711 17.62 11.39 -39.71
C SER A 711 16.23 11.06 -39.15
N LEU A 712 16.15 10.31 -38.04
CA LEU A 712 14.89 9.92 -37.39
C LEU A 712 14.33 11.04 -36.51
N THR A 713 13.94 12.17 -37.11
CA THR A 713 13.62 13.41 -36.38
C THR A 713 12.47 13.29 -35.36
N ASN A 714 11.55 12.34 -35.58
CA ASN A 714 10.40 12.08 -34.69
C ASN A 714 10.66 11.01 -33.61
N LEU A 715 11.89 10.52 -33.46
CA LEU A 715 12.20 9.46 -32.49
C LEU A 715 12.10 9.99 -31.05
N GLU A 716 11.19 9.42 -30.26
CA GLU A 716 10.95 9.79 -28.86
C GLU A 716 11.73 8.91 -27.87
N THR A 717 12.01 7.65 -28.22
CA THR A 717 12.72 6.67 -27.37
C THR A 717 13.76 5.89 -28.18
N LEU A 718 15.03 5.96 -27.74
CA LEU A 718 16.14 5.17 -28.26
C LEU A 718 16.71 4.27 -27.17
N ASN A 719 16.41 2.98 -27.26
CA ASN A 719 16.75 1.99 -26.25
C ASN A 719 17.77 0.97 -26.79
N LEU A 720 19.02 1.15 -26.38
CA LEU A 720 20.21 0.37 -26.73
C LEU A 720 20.71 -0.49 -25.55
N MET A 721 19.96 -0.55 -24.44
CA MET A 721 20.38 -1.21 -23.20
C MET A 721 20.76 -2.68 -23.43
N GLY A 722 21.90 -3.11 -22.93
CA GLY A 722 22.39 -4.48 -23.06
C GLY A 722 23.01 -4.82 -24.43
N CYS A 723 23.25 -3.84 -25.31
CA CYS A 723 24.05 -4.04 -26.52
C CYS A 723 25.54 -4.19 -26.16
N GLU A 724 25.91 -5.34 -25.61
CA GLU A 724 27.25 -5.59 -25.05
C GLU A 724 28.39 -5.55 -26.08
N SER A 725 28.11 -5.40 -27.38
CA SER A 725 29.13 -5.18 -28.43
C SER A 725 29.23 -3.72 -28.90
N LEU A 726 28.31 -2.83 -28.49
CA LEU A 726 28.26 -1.45 -28.96
C LEU A 726 29.38 -0.62 -28.33
N THR A 727 30.31 -0.11 -29.15
CA THR A 727 31.50 0.65 -28.67
C THR A 727 31.43 2.15 -28.93
N VAL A 728 30.58 2.60 -29.86
CA VAL A 728 30.48 4.01 -30.29
C VAL A 728 29.02 4.39 -30.53
N ILE A 729 28.63 5.60 -30.14
CA ILE A 729 27.38 6.25 -30.57
C ILE A 729 27.76 7.33 -31.60
N PRO A 730 27.17 7.35 -32.82
CA PRO A 730 27.51 8.35 -33.82
C PRO A 730 27.05 9.75 -33.39
N TYR A 731 27.82 10.78 -33.79
CA TYR A 731 27.51 12.19 -33.49
C TYR A 731 26.14 12.64 -34.04
N SER A 732 25.61 11.96 -35.05
CA SER A 732 24.29 12.23 -35.61
C SER A 732 23.14 11.97 -34.65
N VAL A 733 23.34 11.21 -33.55
CA VAL A 733 22.32 11.02 -32.50
C VAL A 733 21.86 12.35 -31.88
N GLY A 734 22.71 13.39 -31.87
CA GLY A 734 22.31 14.73 -31.40
C GLY A 734 21.27 15.45 -32.26
N ASN A 735 20.97 14.95 -33.46
CA ASN A 735 19.97 15.51 -34.37
C ASN A 735 18.53 14.99 -34.09
N LEU A 736 18.37 14.09 -33.11
CA LEU A 736 17.07 13.47 -32.75
C LEU A 736 16.21 14.45 -31.94
N MET A 737 15.68 15.47 -32.60
CA MET A 737 15.04 16.62 -31.92
C MET A 737 13.84 16.26 -31.04
N SER A 738 13.11 15.18 -31.31
CA SER A 738 11.99 14.72 -30.46
C SER A 738 12.39 13.78 -29.32
N LEU A 739 13.69 13.44 -29.13
CA LEU A 739 14.10 12.38 -28.22
C LEU A 739 13.86 12.74 -26.75
N THR A 740 13.05 11.94 -26.07
CA THR A 740 12.70 12.09 -24.64
C THR A 740 13.45 11.10 -23.74
N GLU A 741 13.74 9.90 -24.23
CA GLU A 741 14.51 8.88 -23.51
C GLU A 741 15.68 8.33 -24.36
N LEU A 742 16.88 8.39 -23.79
CA LEU A 742 18.10 7.77 -24.34
C LEU A 742 18.68 6.79 -23.31
N LEU A 743 18.56 5.49 -23.60
CA LEU A 743 18.91 4.40 -22.69
C LEU A 743 20.00 3.52 -23.31
N VAL A 744 21.24 3.63 -22.81
CA VAL A 744 22.44 3.00 -23.41
C VAL A 744 23.17 2.08 -22.41
N ASP A 745 22.46 1.62 -21.37
CA ASP A 745 22.99 0.79 -20.28
C ASP A 745 23.74 -0.46 -20.76
N ARG A 746 24.74 -0.92 -19.99
CA ARG A 746 25.48 -2.18 -20.19
C ARG A 746 26.12 -2.32 -21.58
N THR A 747 26.49 -1.18 -22.20
CA THR A 747 27.24 -1.16 -23.46
C THR A 747 28.74 -0.94 -23.21
N LYS A 748 29.55 -1.02 -24.28
CA LYS A 748 31.01 -0.82 -24.24
C LYS A 748 31.42 0.57 -24.76
N ILE A 749 30.51 1.55 -24.68
CA ILE A 749 30.80 2.94 -25.06
C ILE A 749 31.94 3.51 -24.19
N LYS A 750 32.87 4.21 -24.84
CA LYS A 750 33.98 4.92 -24.16
C LYS A 750 33.64 6.37 -23.81
N GLU A 751 32.78 6.98 -24.63
CA GLU A 751 32.38 8.37 -24.54
C GLU A 751 30.95 8.54 -25.09
N LEU A 752 30.30 9.63 -24.69
CA LEU A 752 29.09 10.13 -25.34
C LEU A 752 29.48 11.25 -26.30
N PRO A 753 28.96 11.28 -27.54
CA PRO A 753 29.32 12.34 -28.48
C PRO A 753 28.83 13.70 -27.97
N THR A 754 29.62 14.75 -28.21
CA THR A 754 29.34 16.11 -27.71
C THR A 754 27.98 16.65 -28.18
N THR A 755 27.48 16.17 -29.31
CA THR A 755 26.16 16.50 -29.87
C THR A 755 24.98 15.96 -29.04
N VAL A 756 25.17 15.04 -28.08
CA VAL A 756 24.11 14.64 -27.12
C VAL A 756 23.52 15.86 -26.42
N GLY A 757 24.33 16.89 -26.15
CA GLY A 757 23.85 18.14 -25.55
C GLY A 757 22.79 18.90 -26.38
N SER A 758 22.65 18.61 -27.68
CA SER A 758 21.67 19.26 -28.57
C SER A 758 20.23 18.72 -28.40
N LEU A 759 20.03 17.65 -27.63
CA LEU A 759 18.74 16.97 -27.43
C LEU A 759 17.81 17.75 -26.50
N SER A 760 17.18 18.81 -27.03
CA SER A 760 16.42 19.81 -26.27
C SER A 760 15.13 19.31 -25.59
N TYR A 761 14.66 18.11 -25.89
CA TYR A 761 13.47 17.48 -25.28
C TYR A 761 13.80 16.28 -24.39
N LEU A 762 15.09 15.94 -24.22
CA LEU A 762 15.53 14.76 -23.47
C LEU A 762 15.15 14.90 -21.99
N ARG A 763 14.33 13.98 -21.49
CA ARG A 763 13.88 13.92 -20.08
C ARG A 763 14.71 12.93 -19.27
N LYS A 764 15.13 11.83 -19.88
CA LYS A 764 15.90 10.76 -19.23
C LYS A 764 17.13 10.37 -20.06
N LEU A 765 18.29 10.37 -19.41
CA LEU A 765 19.54 9.87 -19.94
C LEU A 765 20.09 8.77 -19.03
N SER A 766 20.26 7.56 -19.56
CA SER A 766 20.77 6.40 -18.82
C SER A 766 21.95 5.75 -19.55
N VAL A 767 23.05 5.55 -18.82
CA VAL A 767 24.28 4.87 -19.26
C VAL A 767 24.77 3.89 -18.18
N VAL A 768 23.82 3.25 -17.50
CA VAL A 768 24.07 2.42 -16.31
C VAL A 768 24.89 1.18 -16.68
N ASN A 769 25.95 0.91 -15.93
CA ASN A 769 26.96 -0.13 -16.16
C ASN A 769 27.77 0.01 -17.47
N CYS A 770 27.88 1.22 -18.04
CA CYS A 770 28.83 1.49 -19.12
C CYS A 770 30.27 1.60 -18.58
N LYS A 771 30.89 0.45 -18.28
CA LYS A 771 32.17 0.31 -17.58
C LYS A 771 33.40 0.91 -18.28
N LEU A 772 33.27 1.39 -19.52
CA LEU A 772 34.34 2.05 -20.27
C LEU A 772 34.12 3.57 -20.41
N LEU A 773 32.98 4.10 -19.95
CA LEU A 773 32.68 5.53 -19.97
C LEU A 773 33.42 6.22 -18.81
N THR A 774 34.40 7.07 -19.15
CA THR A 774 35.31 7.72 -18.17
C THR A 774 34.98 9.19 -17.89
N GLN A 775 34.14 9.82 -18.72
CA GLN A 775 33.80 11.25 -18.63
C GLN A 775 32.45 11.54 -19.31
N LEU A 776 31.83 12.66 -18.92
CA LEU A 776 30.69 13.27 -19.64
C LEU A 776 31.17 14.49 -20.43
N PRO A 777 30.62 14.77 -21.62
CA PRO A 777 31.01 15.95 -22.40
C PRO A 777 30.49 17.25 -21.76
N ASN A 778 31.29 18.33 -21.83
CA ASN A 778 30.92 19.68 -21.34
C ASN A 778 29.63 20.25 -21.97
N SER A 779 29.09 19.63 -23.01
CA SER A 779 27.79 19.97 -23.60
C SER A 779 26.59 19.56 -22.74
N VAL A 780 26.76 18.86 -21.61
CA VAL A 780 25.64 18.56 -20.69
C VAL A 780 24.89 19.82 -20.21
N LYS A 781 25.52 21.01 -20.20
CA LYS A 781 24.83 22.29 -19.88
C LYS A 781 23.63 22.60 -20.78
N THR A 782 23.57 22.09 -22.00
CA THR A 782 22.42 22.31 -22.90
C THR A 782 21.32 21.25 -22.75
N LEU A 783 21.52 20.21 -21.93
CA LEU A 783 20.49 19.23 -21.52
C LEU A 783 19.53 19.79 -20.47
N ALA A 784 19.05 21.03 -20.65
CA ALA A 784 18.22 21.74 -19.69
C ALA A 784 16.86 21.07 -19.41
N SER A 785 16.42 20.16 -20.27
CA SER A 785 15.18 19.38 -20.18
C SER A 785 15.28 18.11 -19.33
N VAL A 786 16.49 17.64 -19.00
CA VAL A 786 16.70 16.35 -18.34
C VAL A 786 16.25 16.42 -16.87
N VAL A 787 15.39 15.48 -16.49
CA VAL A 787 14.81 15.31 -15.15
C VAL A 787 15.50 14.16 -14.39
N GLU A 788 15.99 13.16 -15.12
CA GLU A 788 16.65 11.98 -14.55
C GLU A 788 17.95 11.65 -15.32
N LEU A 789 19.07 11.61 -14.59
CA LEU A 789 20.39 11.25 -15.11
C LEU A 789 20.94 10.03 -14.34
N GLN A 790 21.14 8.92 -15.05
CA GLN A 790 21.60 7.66 -14.46
C GLN A 790 22.97 7.26 -15.01
N LEU A 791 23.97 7.25 -14.12
CA LEU A 791 25.40 7.05 -14.43
C LEU A 791 25.99 5.86 -13.65
N ASP A 792 25.14 5.06 -12.99
CA ASP A 792 25.54 4.01 -12.05
C ASP A 792 26.52 3.01 -12.66
N GLY A 793 27.60 2.65 -11.97
CA GLY A 793 28.54 1.62 -12.41
C GLY A 793 29.34 1.97 -13.67
N THR A 794 29.45 3.25 -14.00
CA THR A 794 30.40 3.77 -15.00
C THR A 794 31.81 3.91 -14.42
N ALA A 795 32.79 4.18 -15.29
CA ALA A 795 34.18 4.43 -14.90
C ALA A 795 34.49 5.94 -14.77
N ILE A 796 33.45 6.78 -14.61
CA ILE A 796 33.56 8.25 -14.59
C ILE A 796 34.49 8.71 -13.47
N THR A 797 35.52 9.50 -13.82
CA THR A 797 36.49 10.05 -12.86
C THR A 797 36.03 11.38 -12.25
N ASN A 798 35.38 12.22 -13.06
CA ASN A 798 34.89 13.54 -12.67
C ASN A 798 33.58 13.87 -13.43
N LEU A 799 32.72 14.67 -12.81
CA LEU A 799 31.58 15.31 -13.49
C LEU A 799 32.00 16.72 -13.95
N PRO A 800 31.65 17.15 -15.17
CA PRO A 800 31.97 18.51 -15.65
C PRO A 800 31.21 19.56 -14.84
N ALA A 801 31.83 20.72 -14.61
CA ALA A 801 31.21 21.81 -13.86
C ALA A 801 29.89 22.28 -14.52
N GLU A 802 29.78 22.14 -15.84
CA GLU A 802 28.58 22.36 -16.64
C GLU A 802 27.33 21.59 -16.19
N ILE A 803 27.45 20.53 -15.36
CA ILE A 803 26.30 19.80 -14.82
C ILE A 803 25.35 20.72 -14.01
N GLY A 804 25.87 21.74 -13.33
CA GLY A 804 25.08 22.65 -12.48
C GLY A 804 24.05 23.51 -13.24
N GLU A 805 24.16 23.61 -14.57
CA GLU A 805 23.19 24.33 -15.41
C GLU A 805 21.94 23.48 -15.74
N MET A 806 21.91 22.19 -15.39
CA MET A 806 20.78 21.27 -15.63
C MET A 806 19.62 21.52 -14.64
N LYS A 807 19.01 22.71 -14.72
CA LYS A 807 18.08 23.27 -13.71
C LYS A 807 16.78 22.48 -13.48
N LEU A 808 16.41 21.56 -14.37
CA LEU A 808 15.26 20.66 -14.21
C LEU A 808 15.61 19.26 -13.66
N LEU A 809 16.89 18.97 -13.44
CA LEU A 809 17.35 17.67 -12.95
C LEU A 809 16.84 17.42 -11.52
N ARG A 810 16.03 16.37 -11.34
CA ARG A 810 15.44 15.96 -10.04
C ARG A 810 16.14 14.76 -9.44
N ILE A 811 16.68 13.88 -10.27
CA ILE A 811 17.26 12.60 -9.84
C ILE A 811 18.64 12.44 -10.50
N LEU A 812 19.67 12.30 -9.67
CA LEU A 812 21.04 11.97 -10.09
C LEU A 812 21.49 10.68 -9.42
N GLN A 813 21.75 9.64 -10.22
CA GLN A 813 22.20 8.32 -9.77
C GLN A 813 23.66 8.09 -10.20
N LEU A 814 24.53 7.87 -9.22
CA LEU A 814 25.98 7.70 -9.31
C LEU A 814 26.45 6.46 -8.53
N MET A 815 25.57 5.47 -8.33
CA MET A 815 25.85 4.28 -7.53
C MET A 815 26.98 3.47 -8.14
N ASN A 816 27.89 2.94 -7.33
CA ASN A 816 29.05 2.14 -7.78
C ASN A 816 30.04 2.90 -8.70
N CYS A 817 30.00 4.23 -8.78
CA CYS A 817 30.99 5.04 -9.50
C CYS A 817 32.32 5.10 -8.71
N LYS A 818 33.09 4.02 -8.76
CA LYS A 818 34.32 3.83 -7.97
C LYS A 818 35.51 4.72 -8.35
N ASN A 819 35.45 5.37 -9.51
CA ASN A 819 36.49 6.30 -9.96
C ASN A 819 36.16 7.76 -9.60
N LEU A 820 34.94 8.05 -9.14
CA LEU A 820 34.47 9.39 -8.83
C LEU A 820 34.79 9.73 -7.37
N GLU A 821 35.89 10.45 -7.16
CA GLU A 821 36.37 10.81 -5.82
C GLU A 821 35.72 12.09 -5.27
N TYR A 822 35.24 12.98 -6.13
CA TYR A 822 34.70 14.31 -5.78
C TYR A 822 33.48 14.68 -6.64
N LEU A 823 32.61 15.54 -6.11
CA LEU A 823 31.56 16.21 -6.88
C LEU A 823 31.94 17.68 -7.11
N PRO A 824 31.64 18.29 -8.28
CA PRO A 824 32.00 19.67 -8.56
C PRO A 824 31.18 20.66 -7.72
N GLU A 825 31.76 21.82 -7.38
CA GLU A 825 31.09 22.90 -6.64
C GLU A 825 29.89 23.56 -7.37
N SER A 826 29.61 23.14 -8.60
CA SER A 826 28.38 23.50 -9.32
C SER A 826 27.21 22.56 -9.01
N ILE A 827 27.41 21.44 -8.30
CA ILE A 827 26.34 20.50 -7.96
C ILE A 827 25.23 21.20 -7.17
N GLY A 828 25.58 22.13 -6.27
CA GLY A 828 24.62 22.94 -5.52
C GLY A 828 23.84 23.98 -6.31
N HIS A 829 24.04 24.09 -7.63
CA HIS A 829 23.21 24.93 -8.51
C HIS A 829 22.01 24.17 -9.10
N LEU A 830 21.92 22.85 -8.88
CA LEU A 830 20.81 21.99 -9.29
C LEU A 830 19.55 22.22 -8.42
N ALA A 831 18.92 23.39 -8.59
CA ALA A 831 17.81 23.84 -7.75
C ALA A 831 16.59 22.88 -7.70
N SER A 832 16.40 22.03 -8.71
CA SER A 832 15.33 21.02 -8.76
C SER A 832 15.69 19.66 -8.13
N LEU A 833 16.92 19.45 -7.66
CA LEU A 833 17.40 18.11 -7.30
C LEU A 833 16.72 17.59 -6.02
N THR A 834 15.90 16.54 -6.15
CA THR A 834 15.18 15.89 -5.05
C THR A 834 15.90 14.64 -4.54
N THR A 835 16.77 14.03 -5.34
CA THR A 835 17.48 12.80 -4.97
C THR A 835 18.89 12.79 -5.54
N LEU A 836 19.88 12.75 -4.65
CA LEU A 836 21.29 12.51 -4.94
C LEU A 836 21.67 11.15 -4.36
N ASN A 837 22.13 10.25 -5.21
CA ASN A 837 22.53 8.90 -4.81
C ASN A 837 23.91 8.55 -5.34
N THR A 838 24.83 8.25 -4.43
CA THR A 838 26.22 7.88 -4.73
C THR A 838 26.61 6.52 -4.11
N ASP A 839 25.63 5.73 -3.67
CA ASP A 839 25.82 4.47 -2.92
C ASP A 839 26.91 3.58 -3.56
N ASN A 840 27.88 3.13 -2.75
CA ASN A 840 29.02 2.28 -3.13
C ASN A 840 30.02 2.94 -4.11
N GLY A 841 30.03 4.27 -4.19
CA GLY A 841 31.10 5.08 -4.80
C GLY A 841 32.29 5.32 -3.86
N ASN A 842 33.32 6.01 -4.36
CA ASN A 842 34.56 6.32 -3.62
C ASN A 842 34.70 7.82 -3.28
N ILE A 843 33.59 8.53 -3.11
CA ILE A 843 33.58 9.97 -2.82
C ILE A 843 34.25 10.25 -1.47
N LYS A 844 35.22 11.17 -1.46
CA LYS A 844 36.03 11.55 -0.30
C LYS A 844 35.37 12.61 0.58
N GLU A 845 34.68 13.56 -0.04
CA GLU A 845 33.93 14.64 0.58
C GLU A 845 32.80 15.14 -0.34
N LEU A 846 31.78 15.79 0.23
CA LEU A 846 30.76 16.51 -0.53
C LEU A 846 31.08 18.02 -0.51
N PRO A 847 30.96 18.73 -1.65
CA PRO A 847 31.31 20.15 -1.76
C PRO A 847 30.43 21.07 -0.89
N GLU A 848 30.90 22.25 -0.53
CA GLU A 848 30.15 23.19 0.33
C GLU A 848 28.97 23.87 -0.39
N SER A 849 28.92 23.81 -1.72
CA SER A 849 27.70 24.09 -2.47
C SER A 849 26.56 23.09 -2.18
N THR A 850 26.83 21.88 -1.69
CA THR A 850 25.79 20.85 -1.45
C THR A 850 24.66 21.37 -0.57
N GLY A 851 24.95 22.19 0.44
CA GLY A 851 23.93 22.81 1.31
C GLY A 851 22.98 23.80 0.63
N ARG A 852 23.18 24.13 -0.65
CA ARG A 852 22.28 24.97 -1.46
C ARG A 852 21.14 24.20 -2.13
N LEU A 853 21.12 22.87 -2.02
CA LEU A 853 20.12 22.00 -2.64
C LEU A 853 18.79 22.02 -1.86
N GLU A 854 18.12 23.17 -1.81
CA GLU A 854 16.95 23.40 -0.95
C GLU A 854 15.81 22.38 -1.13
N ASN A 855 15.67 21.78 -2.31
CA ASN A 855 14.65 20.76 -2.64
C ASN A 855 15.11 19.30 -2.43
N LEU A 856 16.31 19.05 -1.91
CA LEU A 856 16.83 17.68 -1.74
C LEU A 856 16.07 16.93 -0.64
N VAL A 857 15.39 15.84 -1.01
CA VAL A 857 14.58 14.99 -0.10
C VAL A 857 15.33 13.73 0.32
N ASN A 858 16.13 13.17 -0.60
CA ASN A 858 16.90 11.95 -0.38
C ASN A 858 18.40 12.20 -0.65
N LEU A 859 19.23 11.93 0.36
CA LEU A 859 20.69 11.87 0.23
C LEU A 859 21.16 10.45 0.55
N ARG A 860 21.74 9.77 -0.45
CA ARG A 860 22.21 8.39 -0.34
C ARG A 860 23.71 8.30 -0.62
N LEU A 861 24.44 7.83 0.38
CA LEU A 861 25.90 7.78 0.52
C LEU A 861 26.35 6.42 1.12
N ASN A 862 25.48 5.40 1.12
CA ASN A 862 25.76 4.11 1.75
C ASN A 862 26.97 3.46 1.07
N LYS A 863 27.94 2.98 1.85
CA LYS A 863 29.17 2.32 1.40
C LYS A 863 30.16 3.25 0.67
N CYS A 864 30.00 4.57 0.82
CA CYS A 864 31.03 5.55 0.45
C CYS A 864 32.18 5.51 1.47
N ARG A 865 32.99 4.46 1.41
CA ARG A 865 34.04 4.14 2.41
C ARG A 865 35.19 5.15 2.46
N MET A 866 35.34 6.00 1.45
CA MET A 866 36.33 7.08 1.46
C MET A 866 35.79 8.39 2.03
N LEU A 867 34.49 8.49 2.32
CA LEU A 867 33.85 9.72 2.80
C LEU A 867 34.29 10.03 4.24
N ARG A 868 35.18 11.01 4.42
CA ARG A 868 35.74 11.39 5.73
C ARG A 868 35.01 12.56 6.40
N LYS A 869 34.36 13.44 5.64
CA LYS A 869 33.65 14.64 6.16
C LYS A 869 32.35 14.95 5.42
N LEU A 870 31.41 15.58 6.12
CA LEU A 870 30.24 16.26 5.54
C LEU A 870 30.47 17.79 5.56
N PRO A 871 29.94 18.54 4.57
CA PRO A 871 30.06 19.99 4.49
C PRO A 871 29.34 20.70 5.64
N THR A 872 29.91 21.80 6.13
CA THR A 872 29.33 22.62 7.21
C THR A 872 27.98 23.24 6.81
N SER A 873 27.75 23.45 5.52
CA SER A 873 26.48 23.91 4.96
C SER A 873 25.34 22.86 4.98
N ILE A 874 25.60 21.59 5.32
CA ILE A 874 24.60 20.51 5.21
C ILE A 874 23.29 20.81 5.96
N GLY A 875 23.38 21.53 7.10
CA GLY A 875 22.23 21.96 7.91
C GLY A 875 21.23 22.87 7.20
N ASN A 876 21.58 23.46 6.05
CA ASN A 876 20.69 24.31 5.26
C ASN A 876 19.64 23.52 4.45
N LEU A 877 19.76 22.18 4.37
CA LEU A 877 18.90 21.30 3.57
C LEU A 877 17.53 21.05 4.22
N LYS A 878 16.70 22.11 4.24
CA LYS A 878 15.39 22.15 4.92
C LYS A 878 14.37 21.11 4.43
N SER A 879 14.49 20.60 3.20
CA SER A 879 13.60 19.57 2.64
C SER A 879 14.10 18.13 2.79
N LEU A 880 15.24 17.91 3.45
CA LEU A 880 15.87 16.59 3.54
C LEU A 880 15.15 15.68 4.53
N TYR A 881 14.48 14.63 4.01
CA TYR A 881 13.72 13.67 4.80
C TYR A 881 14.54 12.44 5.19
N HIS A 882 15.41 11.97 4.29
CA HIS A 882 16.14 10.72 4.49
C HIS A 882 17.63 10.88 4.14
N ILE A 883 18.49 10.56 5.12
CA ILE A 883 19.93 10.40 4.96
C ILE A 883 20.28 8.92 5.16
N PHE A 884 20.94 8.35 4.17
CA PHE A 884 21.53 7.02 4.22
C PHE A 884 23.05 7.18 4.00
N MET A 885 23.86 6.85 5.00
CA MET A 885 25.32 6.97 5.01
C MET A 885 25.97 5.83 5.82
N GLU A 886 25.35 4.65 5.80
CA GLU A 886 25.85 3.40 6.37
C GLU A 886 27.18 2.97 5.71
N GLU A 887 28.08 2.31 6.44
CA GLU A 887 29.43 1.93 5.98
C GLU A 887 30.30 3.11 5.43
N THR A 888 30.17 4.31 6.01
CA THR A 888 31.04 5.47 5.70
C THR A 888 32.13 5.67 6.75
N SER A 889 33.20 6.39 6.38
CA SER A 889 34.36 6.70 7.26
C SER A 889 34.23 8.06 7.96
N LEU A 890 33.00 8.55 8.13
CA LEU A 890 32.70 9.79 8.83
C LEU A 890 33.00 9.64 10.33
N SER A 891 33.86 10.49 10.89
CA SER A 891 34.21 10.50 12.32
C SER A 891 33.42 11.53 13.14
N SER A 892 32.78 12.50 12.48
CA SER A 892 31.95 13.52 13.12
C SER A 892 30.82 14.03 12.21
N LEU A 893 29.86 14.73 12.82
CA LEU A 893 28.83 15.52 12.15
C LEU A 893 29.10 17.01 12.44
N PRO A 894 28.83 17.94 11.49
CA PRO A 894 28.97 19.37 11.74
C PRO A 894 27.89 19.87 12.73
N GLU A 895 28.17 20.92 13.50
CA GLU A 895 27.23 21.46 14.49
C GLU A 895 25.86 21.83 13.90
N SER A 896 25.88 22.32 12.66
CA SER A 896 24.72 22.69 11.83
C SER A 896 23.83 21.51 11.45
N PHE A 897 24.27 20.27 11.61
CA PHE A 897 23.47 19.08 11.28
C PHE A 897 22.13 19.06 12.04
N GLY A 898 22.09 19.64 13.25
CA GLY A 898 20.86 19.85 14.03
C GLY A 898 19.84 20.82 13.42
N MET A 899 20.16 21.51 12.32
CA MET A 899 19.26 22.43 11.62
C MET A 899 18.37 21.74 10.56
N LEU A 900 18.55 20.43 10.33
CA LEU A 900 17.81 19.62 9.37
C LEU A 900 16.35 19.37 9.82
N SER A 901 15.53 20.42 9.80
CA SER A 901 14.19 20.46 10.41
C SER A 901 13.14 19.49 9.84
N SER A 902 13.43 18.82 8.72
CA SER A 902 12.54 17.84 8.08
C SER A 902 13.04 16.40 8.14
N LEU A 903 14.18 16.15 8.78
CA LEU A 903 14.83 14.82 8.76
C LEU A 903 14.02 13.80 9.56
N ARG A 904 13.55 12.74 8.88
CA ARG A 904 12.78 11.63 9.45
C ARG A 904 13.59 10.36 9.61
N THR A 905 14.59 10.13 8.77
CA THR A 905 15.41 8.91 8.80
C THR A 905 16.88 9.25 8.71
N LEU A 906 17.67 8.81 9.69
CA LEU A 906 19.13 8.86 9.66
C LEU A 906 19.68 7.45 9.86
N LYS A 907 20.18 6.84 8.77
CA LYS A 907 20.92 5.57 8.85
C LYS A 907 22.37 5.85 8.56
N MET A 908 23.23 5.59 9.54
CA MET A 908 24.67 5.83 9.44
C MET A 908 25.53 4.65 9.90
N ALA A 909 24.91 3.58 10.42
CA ALA A 909 25.53 2.33 10.88
C ALA A 909 26.83 1.93 10.15
N LYS A 910 27.93 1.80 10.90
CA LYS A 910 29.20 1.26 10.39
C LYS A 910 29.20 -0.27 10.49
N ARG A 911 30.14 -0.92 9.79
CA ARG A 911 30.46 -2.32 10.11
C ARG A 911 31.23 -2.36 11.44
N PRO A 912 31.04 -3.40 12.28
CA PRO A 912 32.04 -3.70 13.29
C PRO A 912 33.40 -3.90 12.63
N GLU A 913 34.45 -3.44 13.27
CA GLU A 913 35.82 -3.73 12.86
C GLU A 913 36.05 -5.25 13.00
N LEU A 914 36.40 -5.86 11.87
CA LEU A 914 36.74 -7.27 11.81
C LEU A 914 38.24 -7.39 12.06
N ASP A 915 38.62 -7.82 13.26
CA ASP A 915 39.97 -8.35 13.56
C ASP A 915 40.28 -9.48 12.56
N THR A 916 40.91 -9.10 11.46
CA THR A 916 41.21 -9.97 10.33
C THR A 916 42.50 -9.47 9.71
N ASN A 917 43.56 -10.29 9.79
CA ASN A 917 44.83 -10.04 9.11
C ASN A 917 44.74 -10.25 7.57
N GLU A 918 43.54 -10.06 6.99
CA GLU A 918 43.19 -10.30 5.59
C GLU A 918 42.43 -9.12 4.97
N SER A 919 42.98 -7.91 5.12
CA SER A 919 42.63 -6.74 4.29
C SER A 919 43.86 -6.21 3.52
N SER A 920 44.66 -7.14 2.99
CA SER A 920 45.67 -6.81 1.98
C SER A 920 45.04 -6.04 0.82
N PHE A 921 45.74 -4.99 0.36
CA PHE A 921 45.32 -4.00 -0.65
C PHE A 921 44.34 -2.92 -0.14
N LEU A 922 44.91 -1.73 0.10
CA LEU A 922 44.27 -0.44 0.43
C LEU A 922 43.84 -0.20 1.90
N ALA A 923 44.51 -0.82 2.86
CA ALA A 923 44.60 -0.27 4.21
C ALA A 923 45.62 0.89 4.23
N GLU A 924 45.15 2.13 4.38
CA GLU A 924 45.98 3.22 4.94
C GLU A 924 46.17 2.99 6.46
N PRO A 925 47.16 3.62 7.11
CA PRO A 925 47.44 3.38 8.53
C PRO A 925 46.25 3.72 9.45
N GLU A 926 46.20 3.05 10.60
CA GLU A 926 45.22 3.32 11.66
C GLU A 926 45.44 4.72 12.27
N GLU A 927 44.83 5.75 11.66
CA GLU A 927 44.67 7.05 12.31
C GLU A 927 43.84 6.85 13.59
N ASN A 928 44.39 7.26 14.75
CA ASN A 928 43.69 7.23 16.04
C ASN A 928 42.31 7.92 15.93
N HIS A 929 41.26 7.13 15.72
CA HIS A 929 39.90 7.64 15.55
C HIS A 929 39.40 8.20 16.88
N SER A 930 39.44 9.53 17.00
CA SER A 930 38.87 10.27 18.11
C SER A 930 37.43 9.83 18.37
N PRO A 931 37.03 9.58 19.63
CA PRO A 931 35.67 9.15 19.94
C PRO A 931 34.66 10.19 19.47
N PHE A 932 33.53 9.73 18.95
CA PHE A 932 32.46 10.60 18.49
C PHE A 932 31.61 11.06 19.68
N VAL A 933 31.32 12.36 19.76
CA VAL A 933 30.51 12.96 20.81
C VAL A 933 29.27 13.59 20.18
N LEU A 934 28.09 13.19 20.66
CA LEU A 934 26.82 13.77 20.24
C LEU A 934 26.66 15.18 20.83
N THR A 935 26.59 16.19 19.97
CA THR A 935 26.32 17.58 20.36
C THR A 935 24.86 17.77 20.76
N SER A 936 24.56 18.74 21.64
CA SER A 936 23.18 19.09 22.00
C SER A 936 22.36 19.57 20.80
N SER A 937 22.99 20.14 19.76
CA SER A 937 22.31 20.53 18.52
C SER A 937 21.61 19.36 17.82
N PHE A 938 22.08 18.12 18.00
CA PHE A 938 21.45 16.92 17.45
C PHE A 938 20.01 16.71 17.97
N CYS A 939 19.70 17.13 19.21
CA CYS A 939 18.37 17.01 19.79
C CYS A 939 17.32 17.96 19.15
N ASN A 940 17.72 18.87 18.24
CA ASN A 940 16.80 19.72 17.50
C ASN A 940 16.15 19.00 16.28
N LEU A 941 16.53 17.74 15.99
CA LEU A 941 15.95 16.91 14.94
C LEU A 941 14.56 16.35 15.33
N THR A 942 13.63 17.21 15.70
CA THR A 942 12.36 16.84 16.37
C THR A 942 11.40 15.98 15.54
N LEU A 943 11.61 15.87 14.22
CA LEU A 943 10.84 15.01 13.31
C LEU A 943 11.49 13.65 13.01
N LEU A 944 12.60 13.31 13.68
CA LEU A 944 13.34 12.07 13.46
C LEU A 944 12.55 10.85 13.98
N THR A 945 12.28 9.88 13.10
CA THR A 945 11.50 8.66 13.36
C THR A 945 12.37 7.40 13.51
N GLU A 946 13.45 7.30 12.73
CA GLU A 946 14.44 6.22 12.86
C GLU A 946 15.87 6.78 12.91
N LEU A 947 16.60 6.39 13.95
CA LEU A 947 18.03 6.63 14.11
C LEU A 947 18.79 5.30 14.17
N ASP A 948 19.70 5.08 13.23
CA ASP A 948 20.57 3.91 13.17
C ASP A 948 22.05 4.32 13.18
N ALA A 949 22.64 4.37 14.39
CA ALA A 949 23.99 4.84 14.68
C ALA A 949 24.89 3.72 15.27
N ARG A 950 24.70 2.49 14.78
CA ARG A 950 25.47 1.32 15.22
C ARG A 950 26.96 1.43 14.84
N ALA A 951 27.84 1.00 15.75
CA ALA A 951 29.29 1.01 15.57
C ALA A 951 29.91 2.40 15.29
N TRP A 952 29.36 3.48 15.86
CA TRP A 952 29.83 4.84 15.62
C TRP A 952 30.96 5.33 16.53
N LYS A 953 31.36 4.53 17.54
CA LYS A 953 32.29 4.94 18.60
C LYS A 953 31.79 6.19 19.36
N ILE A 954 30.46 6.27 19.56
CA ILE A 954 29.81 7.27 20.42
C ILE A 954 30.31 7.05 21.85
N SER A 955 30.93 8.05 22.47
CA SER A 955 31.40 7.96 23.87
C SER A 955 31.02 9.20 24.70
N GLY A 956 31.37 9.15 25.99
CA GLY A 956 31.09 10.22 26.95
C GLY A 956 29.60 10.25 27.35
N LYS A 957 29.10 11.46 27.65
CA LYS A 957 27.71 11.68 28.05
C LYS A 957 26.87 12.09 26.83
N ILE A 958 25.84 11.29 26.53
CA ILE A 958 24.80 11.64 25.55
C ILE A 958 23.95 12.81 26.10
N PRO A 959 23.56 13.81 25.27
CA PRO A 959 22.81 14.98 25.74
C PRO A 959 21.50 14.65 26.48
N ASP A 960 21.25 15.33 27.60
CA ASP A 960 20.03 15.14 28.41
C ASP A 960 18.75 15.67 27.72
N GLU A 961 18.83 16.31 26.55
CA GLU A 961 17.69 16.88 25.83
C GLU A 961 17.00 15.88 24.86
N PHE A 962 17.29 14.59 24.98
CA PHE A 962 16.83 13.55 24.04
C PHE A 962 15.29 13.47 23.89
N GLU A 963 14.53 13.85 24.91
CA GLU A 963 13.05 13.97 24.88
C GLU A 963 12.52 14.87 23.74
N LYS A 964 13.32 15.81 23.21
CA LYS A 964 12.96 16.64 22.04
C LYS A 964 12.71 15.79 20.78
N LEU A 965 13.30 14.59 20.68
CA LEU A 965 13.10 13.64 19.58
C LEU A 965 11.77 12.87 19.72
N SER A 966 10.69 13.59 20.04
CA SER A 966 9.40 13.04 20.46
C SER A 966 8.68 12.14 19.44
N LEU A 967 9.12 12.14 18.18
CA LEU A 967 8.62 11.26 17.12
C LEU A 967 9.51 10.03 16.84
N LEU A 968 10.50 9.75 17.68
CA LEU A 968 11.46 8.64 17.48
C LEU A 968 10.84 7.29 17.84
N GLU A 969 10.56 6.48 16.82
CA GLU A 969 9.98 5.12 16.92
C GLU A 969 11.07 4.04 17.07
N THR A 970 12.25 4.25 16.44
CA THR A 970 13.36 3.30 16.44
C THR A 970 14.70 3.97 16.75
N LEU A 971 15.40 3.47 17.77
CA LEU A 971 16.72 3.92 18.20
C LEU A 971 17.70 2.73 18.29
N LYS A 972 18.73 2.73 17.42
CA LYS A 972 19.79 1.70 17.41
C LYS A 972 21.15 2.34 17.64
N LEU A 973 21.75 2.06 18.78
CA LEU A 973 23.06 2.55 19.23
C LEU A 973 24.02 1.39 19.56
N ASP A 974 23.81 0.19 19.01
CA ASP A 974 24.65 -0.99 19.25
C ASP A 974 26.14 -0.74 18.95
N ARG A 975 27.05 -1.42 19.67
CA ARG A 975 28.52 -1.34 19.51
C ARG A 975 29.07 0.09 19.70
N ASN A 976 28.77 0.73 20.82
CA ASN A 976 29.26 2.06 21.17
C ASN A 976 29.79 2.13 22.63
N ASP A 977 30.46 3.23 22.95
CA ASP A 977 31.39 3.40 24.09
C ASP A 977 30.87 4.35 25.20
N PHE A 978 29.58 4.67 25.18
CA PHE A 978 28.95 5.50 26.22
C PHE A 978 28.68 4.69 27.49
N HIS A 979 28.85 5.33 28.65
CA HIS A 979 28.73 4.66 29.96
C HIS A 979 27.29 4.62 30.48
N SER A 980 26.42 5.53 30.01
CA SER A 980 25.02 5.64 30.41
C SER A 980 24.19 6.36 29.34
N LEU A 981 22.87 6.16 29.38
CA LEU A 981 21.88 6.85 28.56
C LEU A 981 21.24 8.02 29.34
N PRO A 982 20.73 9.07 28.65
CA PRO A 982 20.12 10.22 29.32
C PRO A 982 18.80 9.84 30.02
N SER A 983 18.52 10.48 31.16
CA SER A 983 17.30 10.20 31.95
C SER A 983 16.00 10.61 31.23
N SER A 984 16.07 11.55 30.30
CA SER A 984 14.96 12.01 29.46
C SER A 984 14.53 11.02 28.37
N LEU A 985 15.23 9.88 28.20
CA LEU A 985 14.84 8.82 27.26
C LEU A 985 13.42 8.30 27.55
N LYS A 986 12.97 8.36 28.82
CA LYS A 986 11.58 8.13 29.23
C LYS A 986 10.54 9.00 28.47
N GLY A 987 10.92 10.21 28.04
CA GLY A 987 10.06 11.15 27.32
C GLY A 987 9.74 10.74 25.88
N LEU A 988 10.44 9.74 25.33
CA LEU A 988 10.23 9.21 23.98
C LEU A 988 8.97 8.32 23.93
N SER A 989 7.80 8.93 24.13
CA SER A 989 6.51 8.25 24.35
C SER A 989 5.99 7.37 23.19
N ILE A 990 6.67 7.35 22.04
CA ILE A 990 6.38 6.47 20.90
C ILE A 990 7.54 5.53 20.50
N LEU A 991 8.62 5.46 21.28
CA LEU A 991 9.74 4.56 20.99
C LEU A 991 9.34 3.10 21.17
N GLU A 992 9.31 2.35 20.06
CA GLU A 992 8.97 0.92 20.03
C GLU A 992 10.20 0.01 20.10
N VAL A 993 11.34 0.45 19.54
CA VAL A 993 12.56 -0.36 19.42
C VAL A 993 13.78 0.38 19.95
N LEU A 994 14.44 -0.22 20.96
CA LEU A 994 15.70 0.24 21.52
C LEU A 994 16.76 -0.87 21.44
N SER A 995 17.81 -0.64 20.66
CA SER A 995 18.92 -1.58 20.46
C SER A 995 20.25 -0.94 20.89
N LEU A 996 20.96 -1.64 21.78
CA LEU A 996 22.13 -1.19 22.53
C LEU A 996 23.16 -2.34 22.67
N SER A 997 23.06 -3.38 21.84
CA SER A 997 23.87 -4.59 22.01
C SER A 997 25.36 -4.33 21.79
N ASN A 998 26.21 -5.07 22.51
CA ASN A 998 27.67 -4.94 22.50
C ASN A 998 28.19 -3.55 22.93
N CYS A 999 27.39 -2.75 23.65
CA CYS A 999 27.88 -1.54 24.32
C CYS A 999 28.58 -1.93 25.63
N THR A 1000 29.82 -2.42 25.53
CA THR A 1000 30.56 -3.06 26.62
C THR A 1000 30.88 -2.13 27.80
N GLN A 1001 30.84 -0.81 27.60
CA GLN A 1001 31.09 0.21 28.63
C GLN A 1001 29.81 0.69 29.36
N LEU A 1002 28.63 0.24 28.94
CA LEU A 1002 27.33 0.66 29.50
C LEU A 1002 27.13 0.06 30.89
N ASN A 1003 27.10 0.92 31.92
CA ASN A 1003 27.04 0.49 33.33
C ASN A 1003 25.60 0.40 33.87
N SER A 1004 24.68 1.24 33.37
CA SER A 1004 23.28 1.24 33.82
C SER A 1004 22.27 1.69 32.75
N LEU A 1005 21.02 1.23 32.88
CA LEU A 1005 19.87 1.71 32.09
C LEU A 1005 18.97 2.65 32.93
N PRO A 1006 18.61 3.84 32.41
CA PRO A 1006 17.64 4.75 33.03
C PRO A 1006 16.20 4.24 32.87
N SER A 1007 15.22 4.97 33.40
CA SER A 1007 13.80 4.70 33.19
C SER A 1007 13.46 4.78 31.69
N LEU A 1008 12.81 3.75 31.15
CA LEU A 1008 12.51 3.57 29.73
C LEU A 1008 11.04 3.95 29.39
N PRO A 1009 10.73 4.31 28.12
CA PRO A 1009 9.38 4.70 27.71
C PRO A 1009 8.42 3.51 27.59
N SER A 1010 7.16 3.67 28.02
CA SER A 1010 6.18 2.58 28.23
C SER A 1010 5.68 1.86 26.97
N LYS A 1011 5.82 2.47 25.78
CA LYS A 1011 5.47 1.84 24.51
C LYS A 1011 6.53 0.88 23.95
N LEU A 1012 7.68 0.74 24.62
CA LEU A 1012 8.78 -0.07 24.11
C LEU A 1012 8.33 -1.54 23.91
N ILE A 1013 8.41 -2.02 22.66
CA ILE A 1013 8.05 -3.38 22.24
C ILE A 1013 9.28 -4.30 22.29
N LYS A 1014 10.46 -3.77 21.96
CA LYS A 1014 11.73 -4.52 21.93
C LYS A 1014 12.87 -3.75 22.58
N LEU A 1015 13.50 -4.39 23.57
CA LEU A 1015 14.75 -3.97 24.20
C LEU A 1015 15.85 -5.00 23.95
N ASN A 1016 16.96 -4.57 23.34
CA ASN A 1016 18.11 -5.42 23.04
C ASN A 1016 19.40 -4.83 23.63
N VAL A 1017 19.91 -5.43 24.70
CA VAL A 1017 21.15 -5.04 25.39
C VAL A 1017 22.15 -6.20 25.54
N GLN A 1018 22.05 -7.21 24.67
CA GLN A 1018 22.99 -8.35 24.62
C GLN A 1018 24.45 -7.89 24.57
N ASN A 1019 25.36 -8.65 25.21
CA ASN A 1019 26.80 -8.44 25.26
C ASN A 1019 27.25 -7.14 25.97
N CYS A 1020 26.37 -6.46 26.72
CA CYS A 1020 26.74 -5.33 27.59
C CYS A 1020 27.34 -5.81 28.91
N SER A 1021 28.58 -6.30 28.85
CA SER A 1021 29.27 -6.99 29.96
C SER A 1021 29.46 -6.16 31.24
N SER A 1022 29.48 -4.82 31.14
CA SER A 1022 29.61 -3.93 32.31
C SER A 1022 28.28 -3.52 32.93
N LEU A 1023 27.13 -3.96 32.38
CA LEU A 1023 25.81 -3.55 32.85
C LEU A 1023 25.53 -4.15 34.24
N GLU A 1024 25.54 -3.32 35.27
CA GLU A 1024 25.37 -3.71 36.67
C GLU A 1024 23.91 -3.51 37.15
N THR A 1025 23.22 -2.48 36.66
CA THR A 1025 21.88 -2.08 37.12
C THR A 1025 20.92 -1.67 36.01
N ILE A 1026 19.63 -1.97 36.19
CA ILE A 1026 18.53 -1.57 35.30
C ILE A 1026 17.44 -0.94 36.17
N HIS A 1027 16.93 0.23 35.77
CA HIS A 1027 15.81 0.87 36.43
C HIS A 1027 14.51 0.04 36.29
N ASP A 1028 13.65 0.04 37.31
CA ASP A 1028 12.35 -0.65 37.33
C ASP A 1028 11.57 -0.49 36.00
N MET A 1029 11.29 -1.65 35.40
CA MET A 1029 10.63 -1.81 34.11
C MET A 1029 9.13 -2.11 34.21
N SER A 1030 8.51 -2.04 35.40
CA SER A 1030 7.07 -2.34 35.59
C SER A 1030 6.13 -1.53 34.69
N ASN A 1031 6.58 -0.37 34.19
CA ASN A 1031 5.84 0.50 33.29
C ASN A 1031 5.87 0.06 31.80
N LEU A 1032 6.63 -0.99 31.45
CA LEU A 1032 6.83 -1.44 30.07
C LEU A 1032 5.78 -2.49 29.64
N GLU A 1033 4.50 -2.18 29.85
CA GLU A 1033 3.37 -3.11 29.56
C GLU A 1033 3.33 -3.60 28.11
N SER A 1034 3.95 -2.87 27.17
CA SER A 1034 4.01 -3.22 25.74
C SER A 1034 5.18 -4.16 25.37
N LEU A 1035 6.11 -4.44 26.28
CA LEU A 1035 7.36 -5.14 25.95
C LEU A 1035 7.12 -6.60 25.60
N GLN A 1036 7.46 -6.99 24.37
CA GLN A 1036 7.33 -8.35 23.85
C GLN A 1036 8.69 -9.08 23.80
N GLU A 1037 9.79 -8.36 23.65
CA GLU A 1037 11.12 -8.94 23.52
C GLU A 1037 12.16 -8.21 24.39
N LEU A 1038 12.82 -8.97 25.26
CA LEU A 1038 13.89 -8.52 26.14
C LEU A 1038 15.12 -9.41 25.95
N ASN A 1039 16.20 -8.86 25.39
CA ASN A 1039 17.47 -9.55 25.20
C ASN A 1039 18.57 -8.91 26.06
N LEU A 1040 19.08 -9.68 27.01
CA LEU A 1040 20.09 -9.33 28.00
C LEU A 1040 21.32 -10.26 27.94
N THR A 1041 21.35 -11.20 26.99
CA THR A 1041 22.37 -12.27 26.89
C THR A 1041 23.79 -11.76 27.14
N ASN A 1042 24.56 -12.43 28.00
CA ASN A 1042 25.93 -12.08 28.41
C ASN A 1042 26.10 -10.75 29.19
N CYS A 1043 25.04 -10.19 29.79
CA CYS A 1043 25.16 -9.15 30.81
C CYS A 1043 25.61 -9.75 32.17
N VAL A 1044 26.86 -10.24 32.21
CA VAL A 1044 27.43 -11.04 33.31
C VAL A 1044 27.38 -10.38 34.69
N LYS A 1045 27.47 -9.05 34.75
CA LYS A 1045 27.46 -8.25 35.99
C LYS A 1045 26.08 -7.89 36.53
N LEU A 1046 25.01 -8.09 35.75
CA LEU A 1046 23.68 -7.55 36.08
C LEU A 1046 23.13 -8.17 37.37
N GLY A 1047 22.80 -7.34 38.36
CA GLY A 1047 22.38 -7.79 39.70
C GLY A 1047 20.93 -8.27 39.81
N ASP A 1048 19.97 -7.49 39.27
CA ASP A 1048 18.52 -7.78 39.32
C ASP A 1048 17.83 -7.20 38.06
N ILE A 1049 16.57 -7.59 37.85
CA ILE A 1049 15.66 -7.00 36.85
C ILE A 1049 14.34 -6.61 37.55
N PRO A 1050 14.27 -5.44 38.20
CA PRO A 1050 13.07 -5.02 38.92
C PRO A 1050 11.88 -4.81 37.96
N GLY A 1051 10.71 -5.33 38.35
CA GLY A 1051 9.47 -5.19 37.57
C GLY A 1051 9.28 -6.20 36.45
N LEU A 1052 10.17 -7.20 36.31
CA LEU A 1052 10.04 -8.29 35.33
C LEU A 1052 8.72 -9.06 35.49
N GLU A 1053 8.28 -9.27 36.74
CA GLU A 1053 7.03 -9.91 37.11
C GLU A 1053 5.77 -9.21 36.53
N SER A 1054 5.87 -7.92 36.21
CA SER A 1054 4.79 -7.08 35.67
C SER A 1054 4.63 -7.20 34.14
N LEU A 1055 5.60 -7.76 33.42
CA LEU A 1055 5.69 -7.72 31.95
C LEU A 1055 4.78 -8.75 31.25
N LYS A 1056 3.45 -8.59 31.41
CA LYS A 1056 2.42 -9.50 30.89
C LYS A 1056 2.47 -9.72 29.36
N SER A 1057 2.98 -8.76 28.59
CA SER A 1057 3.12 -8.85 27.13
C SER A 1057 4.37 -9.62 26.67
N LEU A 1058 5.29 -9.98 27.57
CA LEU A 1058 6.57 -10.57 27.21
C LEU A 1058 6.36 -11.91 26.48
N ARG A 1059 6.98 -12.06 25.30
CA ARG A 1059 6.96 -13.27 24.47
C ARG A 1059 8.33 -13.90 24.33
N ARG A 1060 9.40 -13.12 24.42
CA ARG A 1060 10.78 -13.57 24.23
C ARG A 1060 11.71 -12.96 25.29
N LEU A 1061 12.33 -13.80 26.11
CA LEU A 1061 13.28 -13.41 27.15
C LEU A 1061 14.61 -14.17 26.97
N TYR A 1062 15.67 -13.43 26.64
CA TYR A 1062 17.01 -14.00 26.43
C TYR A 1062 17.98 -13.44 27.47
N MET A 1063 18.53 -14.30 28.32
CA MET A 1063 19.43 -13.96 29.43
C MET A 1063 20.50 -15.04 29.68
N SER A 1064 20.82 -15.87 28.69
CA SER A 1064 21.93 -16.82 28.78
C SER A 1064 23.25 -16.08 29.02
N GLY A 1065 24.11 -16.62 29.88
CA GLY A 1065 25.32 -15.94 30.37
C GLY A 1065 25.07 -14.88 31.47
N CYS A 1066 23.83 -14.57 31.86
CA CYS A 1066 23.54 -13.62 32.95
C CYS A 1066 23.58 -14.32 34.32
N ILE A 1067 24.77 -14.69 34.77
CA ILE A 1067 24.98 -15.53 35.96
C ILE A 1067 24.52 -14.81 37.24
N ALA A 1068 24.90 -13.54 37.44
CA ALA A 1068 24.69 -12.81 38.70
C ALA A 1068 23.20 -12.64 39.09
N CYS A 1069 22.34 -12.21 38.16
CA CYS A 1069 20.91 -12.04 38.39
C CYS A 1069 20.09 -13.34 38.26
N SER A 1070 20.70 -14.46 37.86
CA SER A 1070 19.97 -15.69 37.50
C SER A 1070 19.04 -16.20 38.60
N SER A 1071 19.47 -16.16 39.87
CA SER A 1071 18.69 -16.63 41.03
C SER A 1071 17.56 -15.68 41.43
N GLN A 1072 17.75 -14.37 41.22
CA GLN A 1072 16.73 -13.34 41.51
C GLN A 1072 15.64 -13.37 40.46
N ILE A 1073 16.01 -13.47 39.18
CA ILE A 1073 15.07 -13.59 38.05
C ILE A 1073 14.23 -14.86 38.14
N GLN A 1074 14.81 -15.98 38.55
CA GLN A 1074 14.05 -17.23 38.78
C GLN A 1074 12.91 -17.05 39.79
N LYS A 1075 13.04 -16.15 40.78
CA LYS A 1075 11.98 -15.79 41.73
C LYS A 1075 10.99 -14.74 41.22
N ARG A 1076 11.28 -14.04 40.10
CA ARG A 1076 10.40 -13.05 39.44
C ARG A 1076 9.57 -13.62 38.28
N LEU A 1077 9.87 -14.84 37.83
CA LEU A 1077 9.17 -15.49 36.71
C LEU A 1077 7.79 -16.03 37.14
N SER A 1078 6.81 -15.13 37.17
CA SER A 1078 5.42 -15.45 37.49
C SER A 1078 4.79 -16.42 36.47
N LYS A 1079 3.81 -17.20 36.93
CA LYS A 1079 2.93 -18.04 36.10
C LYS A 1079 2.40 -17.29 34.86
N VAL A 1080 2.00 -16.04 35.00
CA VAL A 1080 1.44 -15.22 33.90
C VAL A 1080 2.49 -14.89 32.84
N ALA A 1081 3.73 -14.61 33.24
CA ALA A 1081 4.82 -14.42 32.28
C ALA A 1081 5.15 -15.73 31.56
N LEU A 1082 5.25 -16.84 32.29
CA LEU A 1082 5.56 -18.16 31.74
C LEU A 1082 4.49 -18.70 30.78
N ARG A 1083 3.21 -18.40 31.02
CA ARG A 1083 2.09 -18.75 30.11
C ARG A 1083 2.27 -18.13 28.72
N ASN A 1084 2.78 -16.90 28.67
CA ASN A 1084 2.91 -16.10 27.45
C ASN A 1084 4.28 -16.21 26.73
N LEU A 1085 5.31 -16.76 27.39
CA LEU A 1085 6.65 -16.88 26.81
C LEU A 1085 6.71 -17.95 25.70
N GLN A 1086 7.08 -17.51 24.50
CA GLN A 1086 7.37 -18.33 23.32
C GLN A 1086 8.82 -18.82 23.32
N ASN A 1087 9.75 -17.96 23.76
CA ASN A 1087 11.17 -18.29 23.91
C ASN A 1087 11.70 -17.77 25.26
N LEU A 1088 12.34 -18.65 26.02
CA LEU A 1088 13.04 -18.34 27.26
C LEU A 1088 14.44 -18.96 27.22
N SER A 1089 15.47 -18.21 27.61
CA SER A 1089 16.88 -18.62 27.52
C SER A 1089 17.66 -18.12 28.74
N MET A 1090 18.21 -19.00 29.58
CA MET A 1090 18.86 -18.63 30.85
C MET A 1090 19.98 -19.62 31.25
N PRO A 1091 20.85 -19.28 32.22
CA PRO A 1091 21.81 -20.24 32.80
C PRO A 1091 21.08 -21.39 33.53
N GLY A 1092 21.51 -22.64 33.31
CA GLY A 1092 20.95 -23.79 34.01
C GLY A 1092 21.18 -25.15 33.35
N SER A 1093 21.54 -26.13 34.18
CA SER A 1093 21.86 -27.52 33.83
C SER A 1093 20.70 -28.53 33.88
N LYS A 1094 19.49 -28.10 34.28
CA LYS A 1094 18.37 -29.01 34.59
C LYS A 1094 17.09 -28.58 33.87
N LEU A 1095 16.38 -29.55 33.30
CA LEU A 1095 14.96 -29.47 32.90
C LEU A 1095 14.09 -30.12 33.99
N PRO A 1096 12.83 -29.67 34.19
CA PRO A 1096 11.87 -30.34 35.08
C PRO A 1096 11.68 -31.82 34.75
N GLU A 1097 11.43 -32.65 35.76
CA GLU A 1097 11.37 -34.12 35.62
C GLU A 1097 10.19 -34.61 34.77
N TRP A 1098 9.13 -33.81 34.67
CA TRP A 1098 7.95 -34.10 33.85
C TRP A 1098 8.16 -33.87 32.34
N PHE A 1099 9.29 -33.31 31.90
CA PHE A 1099 9.65 -33.31 30.48
C PHE A 1099 9.98 -34.73 30.02
N THR A 1100 9.15 -35.29 29.15
CA THR A 1100 9.40 -36.59 28.53
C THR A 1100 10.60 -36.54 27.58
N GLY A 1101 11.23 -37.69 27.32
CA GLY A 1101 12.56 -37.76 26.68
C GLY A 1101 12.64 -37.28 25.23
N GLN A 1102 13.82 -37.46 24.63
CA GLN A 1102 14.19 -36.94 23.30
C GLN A 1102 13.22 -37.26 22.16
N THR A 1103 12.40 -38.31 22.27
CA THR A 1103 11.35 -38.66 21.31
C THR A 1103 10.07 -39.03 22.05
N VAL A 1104 8.93 -38.53 21.58
CA VAL A 1104 7.60 -38.65 22.19
C VAL A 1104 6.59 -39.07 21.13
N SER A 1105 5.83 -40.13 21.37
CA SER A 1105 4.70 -40.50 20.52
C SER A 1105 3.48 -39.63 20.83
N PHE A 1106 2.91 -38.98 19.82
CA PHE A 1106 1.63 -38.29 19.96
C PHE A 1106 0.47 -39.30 19.92
N SER A 1107 -0.46 -39.16 20.85
CA SER A 1107 -1.69 -39.96 20.93
C SER A 1107 -2.86 -39.03 21.17
N LYS A 1108 -3.86 -39.03 20.29
CA LYS A 1108 -4.98 -38.09 20.35
C LYS A 1108 -5.90 -38.45 21.51
N ARG A 1109 -5.91 -37.61 22.54
CA ARG A 1109 -6.86 -37.69 23.66
C ARG A 1109 -8.30 -37.46 23.14
N LYS A 1110 -9.28 -38.19 23.67
CA LYS A 1110 -10.69 -37.91 23.41
C LYS A 1110 -11.09 -36.64 24.16
N ASN A 1111 -11.78 -35.72 23.49
CA ASN A 1111 -12.35 -34.49 24.04
C ASN A 1111 -11.32 -33.51 24.65
N LEU A 1112 -10.04 -33.58 24.28
CA LEU A 1112 -8.99 -32.63 24.66
C LEU A 1112 -8.10 -32.35 23.44
N GLU A 1113 -8.08 -31.11 22.96
CA GLU A 1113 -7.24 -30.70 21.83
C GLU A 1113 -5.83 -30.31 22.26
N LEU A 1114 -4.83 -30.46 21.38
CA LEU A 1114 -3.44 -30.05 21.64
C LEU A 1114 -3.29 -28.55 21.36
N LYS A 1115 -3.11 -27.73 22.41
CA LYS A 1115 -2.99 -26.26 22.30
C LYS A 1115 -1.54 -25.80 22.12
N SER A 1116 -0.56 -26.50 22.70
CA SER A 1116 0.86 -26.20 22.46
C SER A 1116 1.80 -27.38 22.73
N VAL A 1117 3.00 -27.31 22.14
CA VAL A 1117 4.13 -28.21 22.39
C VAL A 1117 5.25 -27.38 23.02
N LEU A 1118 5.69 -27.78 24.21
CA LEU A 1118 6.79 -27.14 24.93
C LEU A 1118 8.05 -28.00 24.76
N VAL A 1119 9.09 -27.42 24.18
CA VAL A 1119 10.40 -28.07 23.98
C VAL A 1119 11.40 -27.44 24.94
N GLY A 1120 12.05 -28.27 25.75
CA GLY A 1120 13.12 -27.87 26.66
C GLY A 1120 14.45 -28.48 26.22
N VAL A 1121 15.51 -27.66 26.15
CA VAL A 1121 16.86 -28.11 25.82
C VAL A 1121 17.89 -27.48 26.75
N ILE A 1122 18.90 -28.28 27.12
CA ILE A 1122 20.12 -27.84 27.81
C ILE A 1122 21.26 -27.89 26.80
N ILE A 1123 21.96 -26.77 26.64
CA ILE A 1123 23.06 -26.62 25.69
C ILE A 1123 24.29 -26.13 26.44
N SER A 1124 25.43 -26.79 26.25
CA SER A 1124 26.75 -26.21 26.50
C SER A 1124 27.37 -25.81 25.16
N ILE A 1125 28.17 -24.74 25.16
CA ILE A 1125 28.91 -24.30 23.98
C ILE A 1125 30.39 -24.34 24.34
N ASN A 1126 31.12 -25.27 23.74
CA ASN A 1126 32.57 -25.35 23.90
C ASN A 1126 33.23 -24.22 23.09
N HIS A 1127 34.00 -23.35 23.76
CA HIS A 1127 34.76 -22.25 23.13
C HIS A 1127 36.22 -22.59 22.82
N SER A 1128 36.69 -23.80 23.17
CA SER A 1128 38.04 -24.30 22.81
C SER A 1128 38.15 -24.93 21.41
N ILE A 1129 37.05 -24.95 20.64
CA ILE A 1129 36.98 -25.49 19.29
C ILE A 1129 36.91 -24.33 18.30
N ASP A 1130 38.00 -24.10 17.54
CA ASP A 1130 38.05 -23.07 16.49
C ASP A 1130 36.97 -23.30 15.42
N ILE A 1131 36.11 -22.30 15.23
CA ILE A 1131 35.11 -22.27 14.16
C ILE A 1131 35.67 -21.48 12.96
N PRO A 1132 35.58 -22.00 11.73
CA PRO A 1132 35.95 -21.26 10.53
C PRO A 1132 35.12 -19.97 10.32
N ASN A 1133 35.75 -18.83 10.57
CA ASN A 1133 35.45 -17.50 10.01
C ASN A 1133 34.00 -16.96 10.10
N MET A 1134 33.23 -17.33 11.12
CA MET A 1134 32.06 -16.55 11.57
C MET A 1134 32.22 -16.15 13.04
N LYS A 1135 32.32 -14.85 13.32
CA LYS A 1135 32.32 -14.34 14.71
C LYS A 1135 30.98 -14.75 15.36
N ARG A 1136 31.00 -15.64 16.37
CA ARG A 1136 29.81 -16.11 17.11
C ARG A 1136 28.92 -14.96 17.59
N ASP A 1137 29.51 -13.80 17.91
CA ASP A 1137 28.83 -12.56 18.31
C ASP A 1137 27.83 -11.97 17.29
N ASP A 1138 28.01 -12.25 16.00
CA ASP A 1138 27.11 -11.76 14.93
C ASP A 1138 26.09 -12.84 14.49
N MET A 1139 26.06 -14.02 15.15
CA MET A 1139 24.98 -14.99 14.94
C MET A 1139 23.70 -14.57 15.67
N PRO A 1140 22.53 -14.53 15.00
CA PRO A 1140 21.26 -14.19 15.65
C PRO A 1140 20.72 -15.32 16.56
N GLY A 1141 21.28 -16.53 16.49
CA GLY A 1141 20.90 -17.67 17.32
C GLY A 1141 21.58 -18.98 16.92
N LEU A 1142 21.35 -20.02 17.73
CA LEU A 1142 21.89 -21.37 17.57
C LEU A 1142 21.01 -22.19 16.64
N ILE A 1143 21.47 -22.39 15.40
CA ILE A 1143 20.68 -23.02 14.32
C ILE A 1143 20.82 -24.55 14.22
N ASP A 1144 21.53 -25.17 15.17
CA ASP A 1144 21.87 -26.60 15.15
C ASP A 1144 20.96 -27.50 15.98
N VAL A 1145 19.96 -26.97 16.67
CA VAL A 1145 18.98 -27.79 17.40
C VAL A 1145 17.65 -27.76 16.64
N GLU A 1146 17.17 -28.94 16.27
CA GLU A 1146 16.06 -29.10 15.34
C GLU A 1146 14.97 -29.99 15.93
N ALA A 1147 13.72 -29.61 15.66
CA ALA A 1147 12.52 -30.34 16.03
C ALA A 1147 11.90 -31.03 14.79
N ASN A 1148 11.61 -32.33 14.90
CA ASN A 1148 11.16 -33.17 13.81
C ASN A 1148 9.87 -33.90 14.16
N VAL A 1149 8.92 -33.92 13.22
CA VAL A 1149 7.75 -34.81 13.23
C VAL A 1149 8.05 -36.01 12.32
N LEU A 1150 7.94 -37.22 12.87
CA LEU A 1150 8.28 -38.49 12.23
C LEU A 1150 7.04 -39.38 12.13
N LYS A 1151 6.87 -40.11 11.01
CA LYS A 1151 5.88 -41.19 10.88
C LYS A 1151 6.56 -42.45 10.36
N GLY A 1152 6.53 -43.52 11.16
CA GLY A 1152 7.23 -44.78 10.83
C GLY A 1152 8.73 -44.59 10.57
N GLY A 1153 9.39 -43.70 11.33
CA GLY A 1153 10.80 -43.34 11.15
C GLY A 1153 11.09 -42.33 10.03
N ARG A 1154 10.12 -42.01 9.16
CA ARG A 1154 10.30 -41.00 8.10
C ARG A 1154 9.90 -39.61 8.57
N THR A 1155 10.77 -38.62 8.40
CA THR A 1155 10.45 -37.21 8.67
C THR A 1155 9.32 -36.70 7.77
N LEU A 1156 8.27 -36.17 8.38
CA LEU A 1156 7.18 -35.43 7.73
C LEU A 1156 7.44 -33.92 7.73
N PHE A 1157 7.92 -33.40 8.85
CA PHE A 1157 8.19 -31.97 9.06
C PHE A 1157 9.45 -31.79 9.92
N ARG A 1158 10.21 -30.72 9.67
CA ARG A 1158 11.47 -30.38 10.37
C ARG A 1158 11.58 -28.87 10.47
N THR A 1159 11.89 -28.37 11.65
CA THR A 1159 12.17 -26.94 11.90
C THR A 1159 13.39 -26.78 12.80
N VAL A 1160 14.11 -25.68 12.64
CA VAL A 1160 15.11 -25.23 13.61
C VAL A 1160 14.39 -24.63 14.82
N LEU A 1161 14.93 -24.80 16.02
CA LEU A 1161 14.48 -24.09 17.23
C LEU A 1161 15.05 -22.66 17.22
N ASN A 1162 14.22 -21.65 17.44
CA ASN A 1162 14.66 -20.25 17.43
C ASN A 1162 15.37 -19.86 18.74
N ILE A 1163 16.58 -20.38 18.93
CA ILE A 1163 17.39 -20.20 20.15
C ILE A 1163 18.31 -18.99 19.97
N CYS A 1164 17.77 -17.78 20.16
CA CYS A 1164 18.59 -16.57 20.23
C CYS A 1164 19.33 -16.46 21.57
N GLY A 1165 20.40 -15.67 21.61
CA GLY A 1165 21.19 -15.43 22.82
C GLY A 1165 22.30 -16.45 23.03
N VAL A 1166 23.34 -16.39 22.20
CA VAL A 1166 24.53 -17.25 22.29
C VAL A 1166 25.33 -16.93 23.57
N PRO A 1167 25.48 -17.86 24.53
CA PRO A 1167 26.31 -17.64 25.71
C PRO A 1167 27.81 -17.59 25.35
N ARG A 1168 28.55 -16.70 26.02
CA ARG A 1168 30.02 -16.58 25.98
C ARG A 1168 30.72 -17.37 27.10
N THR A 1169 30.03 -18.36 27.70
CA THR A 1169 30.58 -19.29 28.71
C THR A 1169 30.40 -20.73 28.25
N ASP A 1170 31.27 -21.65 28.73
CA ASP A 1170 31.15 -23.10 28.50
C ASP A 1170 30.09 -23.77 29.40
N GLU A 1171 29.45 -23.00 30.29
CA GLU A 1171 28.39 -23.47 31.19
C GLU A 1171 27.16 -24.01 30.43
N GLU A 1172 26.34 -24.79 31.14
CA GLU A 1172 25.07 -25.27 30.60
C GLU A 1172 23.97 -24.20 30.71
N HIS A 1173 23.31 -23.90 29.59
CA HIS A 1173 22.17 -22.97 29.51
C HIS A 1173 20.90 -23.71 29.15
N MET A 1174 19.80 -23.35 29.80
CA MET A 1174 18.47 -23.87 29.55
C MET A 1174 17.71 -22.97 28.59
N HIS A 1175 17.14 -23.56 27.54
CA HIS A 1175 16.25 -22.90 26.60
C HIS A 1175 14.90 -23.61 26.57
N LEU A 1176 13.80 -22.85 26.74
CA LEU A 1176 12.44 -23.33 26.53
C LEU A 1176 11.84 -22.65 25.30
N CYS A 1177 11.22 -23.45 24.42
CA CYS A 1177 10.54 -22.99 23.20
C CYS A 1177 9.10 -23.53 23.19
N ARG A 1178 8.12 -22.62 23.19
CA ARG A 1178 6.69 -22.96 23.20
C ARG A 1178 6.09 -22.73 21.81
N PHE A 1179 5.69 -23.82 21.15
CA PHE A 1179 5.00 -23.80 19.87
C PHE A 1179 3.50 -23.94 20.11
N HIS A 1180 2.70 -22.97 19.67
CA HIS A 1180 1.24 -23.03 19.77
C HIS A 1180 0.61 -23.79 18.58
N ASP A 1181 -0.66 -24.16 18.71
CA ASP A 1181 -1.51 -24.80 17.70
C ASP A 1181 -1.38 -24.24 16.27
N TYR A 1182 -1.32 -22.92 16.10
CA TYR A 1182 -1.13 -22.25 14.80
C TYR A 1182 0.26 -22.46 14.16
N HIS A 1183 1.23 -22.99 14.89
CA HIS A 1183 2.56 -23.29 14.36
C HIS A 1183 2.58 -24.64 13.64
N GLN A 1184 3.16 -24.70 12.44
CA GLN A 1184 3.10 -25.88 11.56
C GLN A 1184 3.56 -27.18 12.25
N LEU A 1185 4.58 -27.11 13.10
CA LEU A 1185 5.06 -28.21 13.95
C LEU A 1185 3.94 -28.92 14.72
N VAL A 1186 2.97 -28.16 15.24
CA VAL A 1186 1.85 -28.66 16.05
C VAL A 1186 0.73 -29.13 15.12
N ALA A 1187 0.37 -28.33 14.11
CA ALA A 1187 -0.66 -28.65 13.12
C ALA A 1187 -0.37 -29.91 12.27
N PHE A 1188 0.90 -30.32 12.13
CA PHE A 1188 1.29 -31.56 11.45
C PHE A 1188 1.21 -32.83 12.30
N LEU A 1189 1.10 -32.74 13.64
CA LEU A 1189 1.05 -33.92 14.52
C LEU A 1189 -0.29 -34.67 14.37
N LYS A 1190 -0.24 -35.89 13.85
CA LYS A 1190 -1.40 -36.79 13.76
C LYS A 1190 -1.19 -38.00 14.65
N ASP A 1191 -2.29 -38.71 14.93
CA ASP A 1191 -2.29 -39.85 15.83
C ASP A 1191 -1.25 -40.90 15.42
N ALA A 1192 -0.48 -41.37 16.41
CA ALA A 1192 0.70 -42.23 16.27
C ALA A 1192 1.90 -41.67 15.47
N ASP A 1193 1.96 -40.35 15.21
CA ASP A 1193 3.22 -39.70 14.81
C ASP A 1193 4.15 -39.51 16.02
N THR A 1194 5.45 -39.43 15.77
CA THR A 1194 6.50 -39.27 16.79
C THR A 1194 7.16 -37.91 16.65
N PHE A 1195 7.14 -37.11 17.70
CA PHE A 1195 7.89 -35.87 17.80
C PHE A 1195 9.29 -36.16 18.36
N SER A 1196 10.34 -35.48 17.86
CA SER A 1196 11.71 -35.67 18.33
C SER A 1196 12.55 -34.40 18.23
N VAL A 1197 13.54 -34.26 19.10
CA VAL A 1197 14.51 -33.15 19.13
C VAL A 1197 15.92 -33.69 18.88
N SER A 1198 16.71 -33.05 18.02
CA SER A 1198 18.02 -33.56 17.62
C SER A 1198 19.03 -32.44 17.34
N LYS A 1199 20.32 -32.68 17.63
CA LYS A 1199 21.37 -31.88 16.98
C LYS A 1199 21.38 -32.19 15.48
N ARG A 1200 21.49 -31.15 14.66
CA ARG A 1200 21.62 -31.20 13.21
C ARG A 1200 22.84 -32.03 12.79
N ASN A 1201 22.71 -32.75 11.68
CA ASN A 1201 23.81 -33.48 11.05
C ASN A 1201 23.83 -33.21 9.52
N PRO A 1202 24.95 -32.71 8.94
CA PRO A 1202 26.11 -32.13 9.64
C PRO A 1202 25.74 -30.82 10.35
N PRO A 1203 26.32 -30.53 11.52
CA PRO A 1203 26.09 -29.28 12.23
C PRO A 1203 26.87 -28.11 11.60
N PHE A 1204 26.42 -26.88 11.89
CA PHE A 1204 27.16 -25.65 11.58
C PHE A 1204 28.16 -25.30 12.68
N ASP A 1205 27.74 -25.27 13.94
CA ASP A 1205 28.61 -25.13 15.11
C ASP A 1205 29.03 -26.52 15.64
N THR A 1206 30.31 -26.84 15.46
CA THR A 1206 30.92 -28.08 15.94
C THR A 1206 31.06 -28.12 17.47
N GLY A 1207 31.23 -26.96 18.12
CA GLY A 1207 31.36 -26.83 19.58
C GLY A 1207 30.06 -26.77 20.35
N LEU A 1208 28.91 -26.63 19.70
CA LEU A 1208 27.59 -26.75 20.34
C LEU A 1208 27.31 -28.20 20.80
N GLU A 1209 26.95 -28.40 22.05
CA GLU A 1209 26.60 -29.70 22.61
C GLU A 1209 25.18 -29.70 23.19
N LEU A 1210 24.32 -30.56 22.64
CA LEU A 1210 22.96 -30.78 23.16
C LEU A 1210 23.02 -31.76 24.35
N ARG A 1211 23.21 -31.24 25.55
CA ARG A 1211 23.46 -32.01 26.79
C ARG A 1211 22.24 -32.79 27.27
N LYS A 1212 21.07 -32.15 27.25
CA LYS A 1212 19.77 -32.78 27.56
C LYS A 1212 18.70 -32.15 26.67
N CYS A 1213 17.70 -32.93 26.28
CA CYS A 1213 16.48 -32.41 25.69
C CYS A 1213 15.27 -33.17 26.20
N GLY A 1214 14.12 -32.53 26.17
CA GLY A 1214 12.84 -33.13 26.50
C GLY A 1214 11.69 -32.32 25.94
N VAL A 1215 10.50 -32.93 25.94
CA VAL A 1215 9.30 -32.36 25.33
C VAL A 1215 8.10 -32.61 26.24
N TYR A 1216 7.17 -31.65 26.23
CA TYR A 1216 5.88 -31.76 26.90
C TYR A 1216 4.75 -31.32 25.96
N LEU A 1217 3.61 -32.00 26.04
CA LEU A 1217 2.42 -31.77 25.22
C LEU A 1217 1.35 -31.13 26.09
N ILE A 1218 0.92 -29.91 25.74
CA ILE A 1218 -0.04 -29.11 26.51
C ILE A 1218 -1.39 -29.14 25.79
N PHE A 1219 -2.35 -29.81 26.41
CA PHE A 1219 -3.72 -29.92 25.92
C PHE A 1219 -4.61 -28.81 26.50
N GLU A 1220 -5.80 -28.68 25.94
CA GLU A 1220 -6.88 -27.82 26.44
C GLU A 1220 -7.16 -28.09 27.92
N GLY A 1221 -7.15 -27.05 28.76
CA GLY A 1221 -7.28 -27.18 30.21
C GLY A 1221 -5.98 -27.39 30.98
N ASP A 1222 -4.89 -27.89 30.37
CA ASP A 1222 -3.61 -28.14 31.07
C ASP A 1222 -2.92 -26.82 31.52
N ASP A 1223 -3.29 -25.67 30.95
CA ASP A 1223 -2.65 -24.37 31.19
C ASP A 1223 -3.63 -23.19 31.08
N ASP A 1224 -4.91 -23.42 31.39
CA ASP A 1224 -6.02 -22.48 31.11
C ASP A 1224 -6.71 -21.86 32.33
N TYR A 1225 -6.26 -22.19 33.55
CA TYR A 1225 -6.81 -21.64 34.79
C TYR A 1225 -6.08 -20.35 35.19
N ASP A 1226 -6.82 -19.26 35.45
CA ASP A 1226 -6.25 -17.95 35.83
C ASP A 1226 -6.39 -17.61 37.34
N GLY A 1227 -6.85 -18.57 38.15
CA GLY A 1227 -6.83 -18.44 39.61
C GLY A 1227 -5.45 -18.73 40.23
N GLY A 1228 -5.32 -18.45 41.53
CA GLY A 1228 -4.16 -18.84 42.32
C GLY A 1228 -4.12 -20.36 42.54
N GLU A 1229 -2.94 -20.96 42.36
CA GLU A 1229 -2.71 -22.41 42.43
C GLU A 1229 -1.65 -22.82 43.46
N GLU A 1230 -1.05 -21.86 44.15
CA GLU A 1230 0.06 -22.03 45.13
C GLU A 1230 -0.26 -23.06 46.24
N SER A 1231 -1.54 -23.31 46.52
CA SER A 1231 -2.04 -24.25 47.52
C SER A 1231 -2.60 -25.56 46.95
N LEU A 1232 -2.51 -25.79 45.64
CA LEU A 1232 -2.94 -27.04 44.99
C LEU A 1232 -1.81 -28.06 44.93
N ASP A 1233 -2.17 -29.35 45.08
CA ASP A 1233 -1.26 -30.47 44.81
C ASP A 1233 -0.64 -30.36 43.41
N THR A 1234 0.63 -30.71 43.30
CA THR A 1234 1.43 -30.60 42.05
C THR A 1234 0.84 -31.38 40.86
N GLY A 1235 -0.05 -32.35 41.09
CA GLY A 1235 -0.82 -32.98 40.02
C GLY A 1235 -1.80 -32.01 39.32
N LEU A 1236 -2.49 -31.18 40.10
CA LEU A 1236 -3.59 -30.30 39.69
C LEU A 1236 -3.15 -28.92 39.18
N GLN A 1237 -1.90 -28.52 39.43
CA GLN A 1237 -1.34 -27.26 38.94
C GLN A 1237 -1.26 -27.20 37.40
N SER A 1238 -1.42 -26.01 36.84
CA SER A 1238 -1.19 -25.67 35.43
C SER A 1238 0.28 -25.85 35.03
N VAL A 1239 0.56 -25.99 33.72
CA VAL A 1239 1.95 -26.13 33.23
C VAL A 1239 2.79 -24.88 33.55
N SER A 1240 2.21 -23.69 33.49
CA SER A 1240 2.91 -22.43 33.82
C SER A 1240 3.19 -22.30 35.31
N GLU A 1241 2.30 -22.79 36.18
CA GLU A 1241 2.55 -22.87 37.63
C GLU A 1241 3.63 -23.91 37.95
N LYS A 1242 3.59 -25.09 37.31
CA LYS A 1242 4.62 -26.13 37.43
C LYS A 1242 6.01 -25.63 37.00
N LEU A 1243 6.08 -24.71 36.04
CA LEU A 1243 7.32 -24.01 35.66
C LEU A 1243 7.73 -22.96 36.70
N ALA A 1244 6.80 -22.13 37.19
CA ALA A 1244 7.09 -21.13 38.23
C ALA A 1244 7.64 -21.81 39.50
N ASN A 1245 6.99 -22.89 39.95
CA ASN A 1245 7.43 -23.68 41.10
C ASN A 1245 8.78 -24.37 40.85
N PHE A 1246 9.10 -24.82 39.64
CA PHE A 1246 10.44 -25.33 39.31
C PHE A 1246 11.54 -24.26 39.42
N PHE A 1247 11.26 -23.00 39.07
CA PHE A 1247 12.23 -21.91 39.24
C PHE A 1247 12.36 -21.47 40.70
N SER A 1248 11.25 -21.40 41.44
CA SER A 1248 11.22 -21.02 42.85
C SER A 1248 11.83 -22.05 43.80
N THR A 1249 11.68 -23.36 43.54
CA THR A 1249 12.14 -24.45 44.42
C THR A 1249 13.63 -24.76 44.31
N ARG A 1250 14.42 -23.98 43.56
CA ARG A 1250 15.83 -24.28 43.26
C ARG A 1250 16.81 -23.98 44.41
N GLU A 1251 16.31 -23.73 45.63
CA GLU A 1251 17.12 -23.58 46.85
C GLU A 1251 17.53 -24.95 47.41
N GLY A 1252 18.76 -25.38 47.14
CA GLY A 1252 19.31 -26.59 47.78
C GLY A 1252 20.35 -27.36 46.97
N GLY A 1253 21.49 -26.74 46.67
CA GLY A 1253 22.59 -27.45 46.02
C GLY A 1253 23.54 -26.56 45.22
N ASP A 1254 24.23 -25.65 45.91
CA ASP A 1254 25.66 -25.28 45.68
C ASP A 1254 26.04 -24.06 46.53
N GLN A 1255 25.95 -24.20 47.86
CA GLN A 1255 26.78 -23.38 48.74
C GLN A 1255 28.21 -23.94 48.71
N VAL A 1256 29.08 -23.35 47.89
CA VAL A 1256 30.52 -23.57 48.01
C VAL A 1256 30.96 -23.06 49.38
N SER A 1257 31.37 -23.97 50.25
CA SER A 1257 31.63 -23.70 51.66
C SER A 1257 32.91 -22.89 51.87
N VAL A 1258 32.81 -21.56 51.91
CA VAL A 1258 33.90 -20.67 52.35
C VAL A 1258 33.97 -20.69 53.89
N ASN A 1259 34.44 -21.81 54.43
CA ASN A 1259 34.68 -21.96 55.86
C ASN A 1259 36.02 -21.31 56.26
N GLY A 1260 35.90 -20.11 56.85
CA GLY A 1260 36.78 -19.54 57.88
C GLY A 1260 38.30 -19.71 57.77
N ILE A 1261 38.99 -18.61 57.47
CA ILE A 1261 40.28 -18.30 58.09
C ILE A 1261 40.05 -17.08 58.99
N GLY A 1262 40.20 -17.27 60.31
CA GLY A 1262 40.09 -16.19 61.31
C GLY A 1262 41.42 -15.44 61.50
N HIS A 1263 41.36 -14.26 62.11
CA HIS A 1263 42.54 -13.48 62.47
C HIS A 1263 43.49 -14.24 63.42
N ALA A 1264 44.80 -14.21 63.10
CA ALA A 1264 45.86 -14.35 64.10
C ALA A 1264 47.19 -13.74 63.61
N GLY A 1265 47.80 -12.87 64.43
CA GLY A 1265 49.24 -12.64 64.46
C GLY A 1265 49.85 -11.60 63.51
N THR A 1266 50.41 -10.54 64.12
CA THR A 1266 51.49 -9.63 63.64
C THR A 1266 51.36 -9.03 62.24
#